data_AF-A0A4Q4W4I9-F1
#
_entry.id   AF-A0A4Q4W4I9-F1
#
_cell.length_a   1.000
_cell.length_b   1.000
_cell.length_c   1.000
_cell.angle_alpha   90.00
_cell.angle_beta   90.00
_cell.angle_gamma   90.00
#
_symmetry.space_group_name_H-M   'P 1'
#
loop_
_entity.id
_entity.type
_entity.pdbx_description
1 polymer ?
#
loop_
_entity_poly.entity_id
_entity_poly.type
_entity_poly.pdbx_seq_one_letter_code
_entity_poly.pdbx_strand_id
1 'polypeptide(L)'
;MSGRYSLRATPRKKELYEGMIETPGRRSMRRKSQFPGVEGASDDGDSSSAAENNSLRKPSRRRTGKFVEHMEETDATSEAESFGPVKEEKIAAVANEKNGSSTNGGQNGKVNAHEEKLIDGWRPGLDHRIDYSGHFEFGGSLGALALMIGFPLLMYYMFIGATYYDGKLPLPAEGESFVDFLKHMGHLAYTGAYPHLRAWKIYWVYYIFEAVCYMTLPGVWAKGKPLPFEGGKQLTYYCNAYASFYFTILVMAVLHLTGWFPIYTFLDEFGPLMSVAILSGFLCSFVAYFSALARGAQHRMTGYPIYDFFMGAELNPRMFGILDFKMFYEVRIPWFILFGLSVGAATRQYEKYGYVTGEVMFLVMAHYLYANACSKGEQLIVPTWDMYYEKWGFMLIFWNMAGVPLSYCHCTLYLANHDPSEYAWNKYALALLYVTYLAVYCVWDQCNGQKNAFRASERGVLEKRNTFPALPWIYIDNPKALDTPAGDRLLVDGWYGYARKLHYTCDVFFAVTWGLITGFKSPFPWFYPVFFCCMIAHRASRDIERCRNKYGEAWKEYERRVPYLFIPPIVADDALCVASRRREPMRAFFITFLHYPVYAMSSQSSQDDRIERLQEDLRDCFANDPHGRFVWEGFLGQGGNGAIYKLKQDQRRIVVKIVPDAFFDSGGGGNGGNGGNEVSAGSGDDNSGGDDRSEEAPDWLDQLMELNNEADILQDPLVQYSQARGTFRHMTRWIYMEYAENGMLQDLIDRHLALYQKPFPNRLMWRFFMCLVRSSLEMAYYDRGVDLSATSLGNLPSMAPGPLAHLDMKGENIVIGDLLPELQHPEHVISPILKLIDFGGAQDVVDPEARRERIGAQFALTGSELNIFDIGTVMVYILLHEAEGDYRVPEATGITVGAATFLSFGTVLSERRQELVSNGVDEPLINLICRCLAQDPQNRPGLIELAALVHERVVNRAPGDAPGESDDAIRQLLRDLLLNANTGEAPVP
;
A
#
# COMPACT_ATOMS: atom_id res chain seq x y z
N MET A 1 22.66 14.49 -54.04
CA MET A 1 24.12 14.79 -54.10
C MET A 1 24.46 15.88 -53.08
N SER A 2 25.75 16.14 -52.85
CA SER A 2 26.39 17.22 -52.06
C SER A 2 25.55 18.46 -51.64
N GLY A 3 25.77 19.09 -50.47
CA GLY A 3 26.64 18.74 -49.33
C GLY A 3 27.34 19.94 -48.63
N ARG A 4 27.83 19.70 -47.40
CA ARG A 4 28.84 20.47 -46.61
C ARG A 4 28.57 21.93 -46.18
N TYR A 5 28.46 22.11 -44.85
CA TYR A 5 29.22 23.04 -43.98
C TYR A 5 29.65 24.44 -44.47
N SER A 6 29.35 25.49 -43.68
CA SER A 6 30.39 26.21 -42.89
C SER A 6 29.84 27.13 -41.78
N LEU A 7 30.75 27.58 -40.91
CA LEU A 7 30.58 28.21 -39.59
C LEU A 7 30.37 29.75 -39.57
N ARG A 8 29.70 30.21 -38.50
CA ARG A 8 29.93 31.48 -37.73
C ARG A 8 29.85 32.85 -38.44
N ALA A 9 28.87 33.66 -37.99
CA ALA A 9 29.09 35.06 -37.59
C ALA A 9 28.02 35.50 -36.56
N THR A 10 28.38 36.30 -35.55
CA THR A 10 27.45 36.85 -34.53
C THR A 10 27.65 38.36 -34.37
N PRO A 11 26.59 39.18 -34.33
CA PRO A 11 26.73 40.59 -33.94
C PRO A 11 25.81 41.04 -32.77
N ARG A 12 26.47 41.40 -31.66
CA ARG A 12 26.18 42.51 -30.71
C ARG A 12 24.89 42.52 -29.86
N LYS A 13 25.09 42.84 -28.57
CA LYS A 13 24.06 43.32 -27.63
C LYS A 13 23.63 44.77 -27.95
N LYS A 14 22.45 45.17 -27.48
CA LYS A 14 22.05 46.59 -27.30
C LYS A 14 22.40 47.11 -25.89
N GLU A 15 22.28 48.43 -25.71
CA GLU A 15 22.90 49.19 -24.63
C GLU A 15 22.17 49.17 -23.27
N LEU A 16 22.85 49.74 -22.26
CA LEU A 16 22.36 50.05 -20.92
C LEU A 16 21.95 51.53 -20.86
N TYR A 17 20.96 51.87 -20.05
CA TYR A 17 20.57 53.26 -19.79
C TYR A 17 21.43 53.92 -18.70
N GLU A 18 21.44 55.26 -18.71
CA GLU A 18 22.33 56.12 -17.93
C GLU A 18 22.10 56.05 -16.40
N GLY A 19 23.14 56.32 -15.60
CA GLY A 19 22.94 56.60 -14.17
C GLY A 19 24.13 56.40 -13.22
N MET A 20 25.16 55.61 -13.57
CA MET A 20 26.29 55.34 -12.66
C MET A 20 27.66 55.62 -13.28
N ILE A 21 28.55 56.18 -12.45
CA ILE A 21 29.91 56.62 -12.81
C ILE A 21 30.92 55.54 -12.38
N GLU A 22 31.81 55.13 -13.29
CA GLU A 22 32.92 54.21 -12.99
C GLU A 22 34.12 54.92 -12.35
N THR A 23 34.91 54.20 -11.54
CA THR A 23 36.38 53.98 -11.68
C THR A 23 36.97 53.36 -10.39
N PRO A 24 38.21 52.80 -10.41
CA PRO A 24 38.93 52.11 -11.49
C PRO A 24 39.42 50.69 -11.09
N GLY A 25 40.10 49.99 -12.02
CA GLY A 25 40.71 48.65 -11.78
C GLY A 25 41.96 48.62 -10.87
N ARG A 26 42.82 47.59 -10.91
CA ARG A 26 43.36 46.96 -12.13
C ARG A 26 44.30 45.74 -11.83
N ARG A 27 44.05 44.56 -12.45
CA ARG A 27 45.04 43.52 -12.90
C ARG A 27 45.98 42.82 -11.87
N SER A 28 46.63 41.67 -12.12
CA SER A 28 46.47 40.56 -13.10
C SER A 28 47.55 39.45 -12.94
N MET A 29 47.17 38.16 -13.11
CA MET A 29 48.06 37.01 -13.51
C MET A 29 49.15 36.58 -12.47
N ARG A 30 49.82 35.40 -12.54
CA ARG A 30 49.90 34.30 -13.56
C ARG A 30 50.32 32.92 -12.96
N ARG A 31 49.85 31.82 -13.57
CA ARG A 31 50.45 30.46 -13.81
C ARG A 31 51.44 29.78 -12.80
N LYS A 32 51.06 28.53 -12.45
CA LYS A 32 51.77 27.22 -12.57
C LYS A 32 53.27 27.05 -12.19
N SER A 33 53.51 26.19 -11.18
CA SER A 33 54.47 25.04 -11.12
C SER A 33 54.07 24.17 -9.90
N GLN A 34 53.82 22.85 -10.02
CA GLN A 34 54.73 21.70 -9.90
C GLN A 34 55.39 21.48 -8.50
N PHE A 35 55.30 20.22 -8.03
CA PHE A 35 55.78 19.55 -6.79
C PHE A 35 57.28 19.76 -6.42
N PRO A 36 57.83 19.34 -5.24
CA PRO A 36 57.34 18.33 -4.26
C PRO A 36 57.57 18.63 -2.74
N GLY A 37 57.40 17.61 -1.87
CA GLY A 37 57.79 17.57 -0.43
C GLY A 37 56.57 17.64 0.53
N VAL A 38 56.24 16.74 1.47
CA VAL A 38 56.93 15.77 2.39
C VAL A 38 56.95 16.31 3.84
N GLU A 39 56.42 15.49 4.78
CA GLU A 39 56.36 15.68 6.26
C GLU A 39 55.61 16.94 6.76
N GLY A 40 54.99 16.99 7.95
CA GLY A 40 54.76 16.00 9.02
C GLY A 40 54.22 16.70 10.29
N ALA A 41 53.73 15.92 11.26
CA ALA A 41 53.40 16.28 12.66
C ALA A 41 52.13 17.11 13.04
N SER A 42 51.44 16.59 14.07
CA SER A 42 50.78 17.24 15.23
C SER A 42 49.68 18.31 15.07
N ASP A 43 48.45 17.89 15.39
CA ASP A 43 47.65 18.25 16.59
C ASP A 43 47.29 19.72 16.98
N ASP A 44 46.07 19.82 17.52
CA ASP A 44 45.51 20.81 18.46
C ASP A 44 45.42 22.30 18.10
N GLY A 45 44.35 22.95 18.60
CA GLY A 45 44.20 24.42 18.58
C GLY A 45 42.80 24.93 18.30
N ASP A 46 41.87 24.72 19.23
CA ASP A 46 40.45 25.02 19.04
C ASP A 46 40.09 26.53 18.99
N SER A 47 39.16 26.85 18.08
CA SER A 47 38.12 27.88 18.21
C SER A 47 38.37 29.41 18.15
N SER A 48 37.32 30.06 17.61
CA SER A 48 36.79 31.39 17.95
C SER A 48 37.35 32.65 17.27
N SER A 49 36.54 33.19 16.34
CA SER A 49 35.71 34.34 16.72
C SER A 49 34.53 34.57 15.75
N ALA A 50 33.31 34.46 16.26
CA ALA A 50 32.13 35.08 15.67
C ALA A 50 31.86 36.42 16.36
N ALA A 51 31.14 37.33 15.70
CA ALA A 51 30.70 38.60 16.29
C ALA A 51 29.24 38.89 15.92
N GLU A 52 28.42 39.16 16.94
CA GLU A 52 26.96 39.27 16.87
C GLU A 52 26.48 40.73 16.86
N ASN A 53 25.16 40.93 16.71
CA ASN A 53 24.38 41.98 17.40
C ASN A 53 22.87 41.69 17.24
N ASN A 54 21.98 41.86 18.22
CA ASN A 54 22.15 42.23 19.65
C ASN A 54 20.86 41.90 20.46
N SER A 55 20.90 42.14 21.78
CA SER A 55 19.82 42.21 22.79
C SER A 55 19.38 40.89 23.48
N LEU A 56 19.24 40.81 24.82
CA LEU A 56 19.53 41.76 25.92
C LEU A 56 19.73 41.06 27.30
N ARG A 57 20.80 41.43 28.04
CA ARG A 57 21.01 41.37 29.53
C ARG A 57 20.94 40.04 30.34
N LYS A 58 22.15 39.50 30.68
CA LYS A 58 22.87 39.47 32.01
C LYS A 58 22.13 39.07 33.34
N PRO A 59 22.83 38.60 34.43
CA PRO A 59 24.29 38.30 34.62
C PRO A 59 24.71 37.09 35.55
N SER A 60 26.03 36.73 35.56
CA SER A 60 26.84 36.26 36.74
C SER A 60 26.65 34.80 37.26
N ARG A 61 27.65 33.98 37.72
CA ARG A 61 29.12 34.12 38.02
C ARG A 61 29.87 32.74 38.07
N ARG A 62 31.20 32.74 37.79
CA ARG A 62 32.38 31.95 38.31
C ARG A 62 32.17 30.71 39.27
N ARG A 63 33.04 29.67 39.39
CA ARG A 63 34.50 29.46 39.08
C ARG A 63 35.03 27.98 39.16
N THR A 64 35.89 27.56 38.21
CA THR A 64 37.14 26.70 38.23
C THR A 64 37.52 25.60 39.28
N GLY A 65 38.08 24.47 38.78
CA GLY A 65 39.13 23.56 39.37
C GLY A 65 39.22 22.22 38.59
N LYS A 66 40.34 21.71 37.99
CA LYS A 66 41.60 21.08 38.52
C LYS A 66 41.36 19.90 39.49
N PHE A 67 42.03 18.73 39.48
CA PHE A 67 43.20 18.11 38.77
C PHE A 67 43.20 16.56 39.10
N VAL A 68 43.95 15.56 38.58
CA VAL A 68 45.06 15.36 37.59
C VAL A 68 45.12 13.84 37.18
N GLU A 69 46.10 13.37 36.37
CA GLU A 69 46.28 11.99 35.84
C GLU A 69 47.17 11.03 36.70
N HIS A 70 47.23 9.73 36.33
CA HIS A 70 48.44 8.88 36.39
C HIS A 70 48.36 7.66 35.43
N MET A 71 49.52 7.21 34.90
CA MET A 71 49.69 6.03 34.02
C MET A 71 50.30 4.82 34.76
N GLU A 72 50.16 3.62 34.20
CA GLU A 72 51.22 2.58 34.15
C GLU A 72 51.00 1.61 32.97
N GLU A 73 52.08 1.00 32.44
CA GLU A 73 52.10 0.13 31.25
C GLU A 73 52.43 -1.34 31.61
N THR A 74 52.01 -2.31 30.78
CA THR A 74 52.76 -3.56 30.59
C THR A 74 52.34 -4.34 29.33
N ASP A 75 53.34 -4.84 28.59
CA ASP A 75 53.21 -5.83 27.50
C ASP A 75 52.69 -7.20 28.00
N ALA A 76 52.18 -8.16 27.20
CA ALA A 76 52.16 -8.30 25.73
C ALA A 76 51.10 -9.35 25.28
N THR A 77 51.16 -9.68 23.97
CA THR A 77 50.59 -10.83 23.23
C THR A 77 49.20 -10.71 22.61
N SER A 78 49.06 -11.38 21.47
CA SER A 78 47.94 -11.29 20.54
C SER A 78 47.17 -12.61 20.47
N GLU A 79 45.87 -12.57 20.74
CA GLU A 79 44.93 -13.62 20.34
C GLU A 79 43.80 -13.03 19.49
N ALA A 80 43.25 -13.83 18.58
CA ALA A 80 42.17 -13.41 17.69
C ALA A 80 40.82 -13.80 18.31
N GLU A 81 40.11 -12.82 18.87
CA GLU A 81 38.79 -13.06 19.47
C GLU A 81 37.77 -13.52 18.42
N SER A 82 37.16 -14.68 18.67
CA SER A 82 36.08 -15.22 17.85
C SER A 82 34.75 -14.64 18.31
N PHE A 83 34.10 -13.86 17.44
CA PHE A 83 32.78 -13.27 17.71
C PHE A 83 31.69 -14.35 17.78
N GLY A 84 31.39 -14.81 18.99
CA GLY A 84 30.19 -15.58 19.30
C GLY A 84 28.94 -14.69 19.44
N PRO A 85 27.72 -15.26 19.33
CA PRO A 85 26.48 -14.50 19.50
C PRO A 85 26.34 -13.98 20.94
N VAL A 86 25.92 -12.72 21.07
CA VAL A 86 25.66 -12.10 22.38
C VAL A 86 24.36 -12.67 22.96
N LYS A 87 24.42 -13.21 24.18
CA LYS A 87 23.23 -13.68 24.91
C LYS A 87 22.34 -12.52 25.35
N GLU A 88 21.03 -12.73 25.29
CA GLU A 88 19.97 -11.78 25.62
C GLU A 88 20.07 -11.21 27.05
N GLU A 89 20.67 -11.96 27.98
CA GLU A 89 20.87 -11.58 29.40
C GLU A 89 21.52 -10.19 29.58
N LYS A 90 22.37 -9.74 28.65
CA LYS A 90 23.01 -8.42 28.73
C LYS A 90 22.10 -7.25 28.35
N ILE A 91 20.95 -7.48 27.71
CA ILE A 91 19.97 -6.43 27.39
C ILE A 91 19.08 -6.14 28.60
N ALA A 92 18.72 -7.17 29.38
CA ALA A 92 17.86 -7.04 30.57
C ALA A 92 18.51 -6.22 31.70
N ALA A 93 19.85 -6.24 31.82
CA ALA A 93 20.60 -5.66 32.93
C ALA A 93 20.52 -4.12 33.07
N VAL A 94 20.00 -3.41 32.05
CA VAL A 94 19.83 -1.94 32.07
C VAL A 94 18.39 -1.53 32.43
N ALA A 95 17.44 -2.47 32.49
CA ALA A 95 16.02 -2.18 32.56
C ALA A 95 15.40 -2.18 33.97
N ASN A 96 16.14 -2.56 35.03
CA ASN A 96 15.51 -2.96 36.29
C ASN A 96 16.25 -2.54 37.58
N GLU A 97 16.18 -1.25 37.94
CA GLU A 97 16.45 -0.77 39.31
C GLU A 97 15.30 0.06 39.91
N LYS A 98 14.50 -0.60 40.75
CA LYS A 98 13.66 -0.05 41.84
C LYS A 98 13.63 -1.12 42.94
N ASN A 99 13.65 -0.83 44.24
CA ASN A 99 13.70 0.44 44.98
C ASN A 99 14.43 0.20 46.31
N GLY A 100 15.24 1.15 46.80
CA GLY A 100 15.92 1.07 48.10
C GLY A 100 15.79 2.37 48.90
N SER A 101 15.15 2.33 50.06
CA SER A 101 14.76 3.53 50.83
C SER A 101 15.80 3.96 51.87
N SER A 102 16.22 5.23 51.81
CA SER A 102 16.48 6.04 53.03
C SER A 102 16.33 7.53 52.72
N THR A 103 16.11 8.35 53.76
CA THR A 103 15.68 9.76 53.66
C THR A 103 16.79 10.75 54.00
N ASN A 104 16.94 11.83 53.22
CA ASN A 104 16.72 13.21 53.74
C ASN A 104 16.77 14.31 52.65
N GLY A 105 16.06 15.39 52.92
CA GLY A 105 15.66 16.42 51.94
C GLY A 105 16.76 17.29 51.31
N GLY A 106 16.45 17.74 50.08
CA GLY A 106 17.14 18.79 49.36
C GLY A 106 16.37 19.18 48.09
N GLN A 107 15.78 20.38 48.05
CA GLN A 107 15.13 20.90 46.84
C GLN A 107 16.17 21.47 45.86
N ASN A 108 16.14 21.06 44.59
CA ASN A 108 16.21 21.97 43.44
C ASN A 108 16.08 21.26 42.08
N GLY A 109 15.52 21.99 41.10
CA GLY A 109 15.80 21.80 39.67
C GLY A 109 15.35 20.51 38.99
N LYS A 110 14.11 20.46 38.47
CA LYS A 110 13.81 19.62 37.30
C LYS A 110 14.57 20.16 36.09
N VAL A 111 15.68 19.54 35.73
CA VAL A 111 16.22 19.62 34.35
C VAL A 111 15.45 18.56 33.56
N ASN A 112 14.81 18.96 32.45
CA ASN A 112 14.17 18.01 31.56
C ASN A 112 15.26 17.17 30.89
N ALA A 113 15.31 15.88 31.19
CA ALA A 113 16.04 14.93 30.37
C ALA A 113 15.38 14.93 28.97
N HIS A 114 16.12 15.32 27.95
CA HIS A 114 15.72 15.05 26.58
C HIS A 114 15.77 13.54 26.38
N GLU A 115 14.68 12.94 25.91
CA GLU A 115 14.76 11.60 25.33
C GLU A 115 15.62 11.69 24.06
N GLU A 116 16.85 11.18 24.14
CA GLU A 116 17.79 11.20 23.03
C GLU A 116 17.30 10.23 21.94
N LYS A 117 16.60 10.79 20.94
CA LYS A 117 16.06 10.03 19.82
C LYS A 117 17.13 9.14 19.19
N LEU A 118 16.80 7.86 19.01
CA LEU A 118 17.52 6.97 18.11
C LEU A 118 17.46 7.57 16.70
N ILE A 119 18.61 7.84 16.08
CA ILE A 119 18.69 8.39 14.72
C ILE A 119 19.28 7.32 13.81
N ASP A 120 18.49 6.87 12.83
CA ASP A 120 18.95 6.02 11.73
C ASP A 120 19.70 4.73 12.19
N GLY A 121 19.26 4.13 13.31
CA GLY A 121 19.81 2.88 13.88
C GLY A 121 21.07 3.05 14.75
N TRP A 122 21.54 4.28 14.93
CA TRP A 122 22.72 4.61 15.74
C TRP A 122 22.37 5.65 16.84
N ARG A 123 23.25 5.78 17.83
CA ARG A 123 23.18 6.81 18.87
C ARG A 123 24.49 7.59 18.94
N PRO A 124 24.46 8.94 18.97
CA PRO A 124 25.65 9.74 19.24
C PRO A 124 26.41 9.23 20.46
N GLY A 125 27.73 9.06 20.33
CA GLY A 125 28.60 8.56 21.41
C GLY A 125 28.72 7.03 21.54
N LEU A 126 27.94 6.23 20.78
CA LEU A 126 28.12 4.77 20.71
C LEU A 126 28.89 4.34 19.45
N ASP A 127 29.38 3.09 19.40
CA ASP A 127 30.18 2.60 18.27
C ASP A 127 29.35 2.50 16.98
N HIS A 128 29.70 3.32 15.99
CA HIS A 128 29.07 3.35 14.67
C HIS A 128 29.19 2.04 13.86
N ARG A 129 30.01 1.09 14.33
CA ARG A 129 30.14 -0.27 13.78
C ARG A 129 29.01 -1.21 14.21
N ILE A 130 28.29 -0.90 15.28
CA ILE A 130 27.21 -1.73 15.85
C ILE A 130 25.84 -1.10 15.52
N ASP A 131 24.85 -1.92 15.19
CA ASP A 131 23.45 -1.48 15.09
C ASP A 131 22.77 -1.59 16.47
N TYR A 132 22.20 -0.49 16.96
CA TYR A 132 21.54 -0.40 18.27
C TYR A 132 20.01 -0.28 18.17
N SER A 133 19.43 -0.54 16.99
CA SER A 133 17.97 -0.53 16.80
C SER A 133 17.28 -1.82 17.24
N GLY A 134 17.98 -2.96 17.15
CA GLY A 134 17.36 -4.29 17.28
C GLY A 134 16.37 -4.65 16.16
N HIS A 135 16.25 -3.80 15.11
CA HIS A 135 15.21 -3.92 14.10
C HIS A 135 15.72 -4.59 12.82
N PHE A 136 15.13 -5.74 12.48
CA PHE A 136 15.43 -6.46 11.25
C PHE A 136 14.39 -6.16 10.16
N GLU A 137 14.83 -5.64 9.02
CA GLU A 137 14.02 -5.65 7.80
C GLU A 137 14.03 -7.05 7.16
N PHE A 138 13.21 -7.27 6.13
CA PHE A 138 13.23 -8.49 5.28
C PHE A 138 13.14 -9.84 6.01
N GLY A 139 12.54 -9.91 7.20
CA GLY A 139 12.44 -11.16 7.98
C GLY A 139 13.78 -11.64 8.56
N GLY A 140 14.73 -10.72 8.79
CA GLY A 140 16.02 -11.01 9.39
C GLY A 140 16.85 -12.00 8.57
N SER A 141 17.67 -12.82 9.23
CA SER A 141 18.57 -13.76 8.53
C SER A 141 17.85 -14.82 7.69
N LEU A 142 16.67 -15.29 8.12
CA LEU A 142 15.92 -16.32 7.38
C LEU A 142 15.28 -15.76 6.12
N GLY A 143 14.60 -14.61 6.21
CA GLY A 143 14.02 -13.95 5.05
C GLY A 143 15.09 -13.41 4.10
N ALA A 144 16.19 -12.84 4.61
CA ALA A 144 17.35 -12.45 3.79
C ALA A 144 17.93 -13.64 3.00
N LEU A 145 18.08 -14.81 3.63
CA LEU A 145 18.52 -16.03 2.94
C LEU A 145 17.53 -16.48 1.87
N ALA A 146 16.23 -16.45 2.18
CA ALA A 146 15.17 -16.79 1.24
C ALA A 146 15.16 -15.85 0.02
N LEU A 147 15.41 -14.54 0.19
CA LEU A 147 15.54 -13.59 -0.92
C LEU A 147 16.82 -13.82 -1.75
N MET A 148 17.95 -14.11 -1.09
CA MET A 148 19.22 -14.41 -1.79
C MET A 148 19.13 -15.65 -2.68
N ILE A 149 18.35 -16.66 -2.28
CA ILE A 149 18.13 -17.88 -3.09
C ILE A 149 16.98 -17.67 -4.08
N GLY A 150 15.89 -17.04 -3.63
CA GLY A 150 14.64 -16.91 -4.37
C GLY A 150 14.74 -16.00 -5.59
N PHE A 151 15.38 -14.83 -5.50
CA PHE A 151 15.47 -13.91 -6.65
C PHE A 151 16.26 -14.52 -7.84
N PRO A 152 17.46 -15.12 -7.67
CA PRO A 152 18.14 -15.82 -8.75
C PRO A 152 17.29 -16.95 -9.37
N LEU A 153 16.63 -17.78 -8.55
CA LEU A 153 15.79 -18.87 -9.06
C LEU A 153 14.57 -18.35 -9.82
N LEU A 154 13.94 -17.27 -9.36
CA LEU A 154 12.85 -16.61 -10.05
C LEU A 154 13.31 -16.04 -11.41
N MET A 155 14.49 -15.42 -11.47
CA MET A 155 15.06 -14.94 -12.74
C MET A 155 15.30 -16.10 -13.73
N TYR A 156 15.83 -17.24 -13.29
CA TYR A 156 15.95 -18.44 -14.14
C TYR A 156 14.57 -18.97 -14.60
N TYR A 157 13.58 -19.02 -13.70
CA TYR A 157 12.22 -19.46 -14.03
C TYR A 157 11.55 -18.55 -15.07
N MET A 158 11.65 -17.23 -14.89
CA MET A 158 11.14 -16.24 -15.84
C MET A 158 11.85 -16.30 -17.19
N PHE A 159 13.19 -16.48 -17.20
CA PHE A 159 13.96 -16.68 -18.42
C PHE A 159 13.52 -17.95 -19.17
N ILE A 160 13.36 -19.08 -18.46
CA ILE A 160 12.93 -20.34 -19.06
C ILE A 160 11.53 -20.19 -19.66
N GLY A 161 10.59 -19.56 -18.95
CA GLY A 161 9.25 -19.29 -19.44
C GLY A 161 9.22 -18.40 -20.69
N ALA A 162 10.00 -17.31 -20.69
CA ALA A 162 10.11 -16.37 -21.79
C ALA A 162 10.87 -16.89 -23.04
N THR A 163 11.56 -18.04 -22.92
CA THR A 163 12.44 -18.58 -23.98
C THR A 163 11.98 -19.96 -24.50
N TYR A 164 11.44 -20.82 -23.63
CA TYR A 164 11.10 -22.21 -23.95
C TYR A 164 9.61 -22.54 -23.84
N TYR A 165 8.80 -21.69 -23.18
CA TYR A 165 7.37 -21.93 -22.95
C TYR A 165 6.48 -20.86 -23.60
N ASP A 166 6.91 -20.23 -24.70
CA ASP A 166 6.05 -19.31 -25.47
C ASP A 166 5.50 -18.15 -24.60
N GLY A 167 6.36 -17.62 -23.72
CA GLY A 167 6.02 -16.59 -22.75
C GLY A 167 5.15 -17.06 -21.57
N LYS A 168 4.76 -18.32 -21.48
CA LYS A 168 3.89 -18.86 -20.41
C LYS A 168 4.70 -19.39 -19.23
N LEU A 169 4.02 -19.62 -18.12
CA LEU A 169 4.60 -20.23 -16.92
C LEU A 169 5.10 -21.67 -17.23
N PRO A 170 6.37 -22.01 -16.95
CA PRO A 170 6.79 -23.39 -16.90
C PRO A 170 6.02 -24.14 -15.81
N LEU A 171 5.34 -25.21 -16.22
CA LEU A 171 4.56 -26.12 -15.37
C LEU A 171 4.97 -27.58 -15.69
N PRO A 172 4.83 -28.53 -14.75
CA PRO A 172 5.02 -29.95 -15.03
C PRO A 172 4.06 -30.43 -16.12
N ALA A 173 4.52 -31.36 -16.96
CA ALA A 173 3.65 -32.05 -17.92
C ALA A 173 2.69 -33.03 -17.21
N GLU A 174 1.61 -33.44 -17.88
CA GLU A 174 0.66 -34.41 -17.34
C GLU A 174 1.36 -35.74 -16.98
N GLY A 175 1.31 -36.11 -15.71
CA GLY A 175 1.99 -37.30 -15.18
C GLY A 175 3.49 -37.14 -14.92
N GLU A 176 4.09 -35.96 -15.15
CA GLU A 176 5.49 -35.69 -14.81
C GLU A 176 5.68 -35.57 -13.29
N SER A 177 6.72 -36.22 -12.75
CA SER A 177 7.05 -36.05 -11.33
C SER A 177 7.65 -34.66 -11.09
N PHE A 178 7.31 -34.00 -9.98
CA PHE A 178 7.86 -32.69 -9.63
C PHE A 178 9.40 -32.68 -9.56
N VAL A 179 10.00 -33.83 -9.22
CA VAL A 179 11.46 -34.00 -9.19
C VAL A 179 12.06 -34.04 -10.60
N ASP A 180 11.35 -34.61 -11.58
CA ASP A 180 11.78 -34.66 -12.98
C ASP A 180 11.55 -33.32 -13.69
N PHE A 181 10.44 -32.64 -13.40
CA PHE A 181 10.21 -31.26 -13.80
C PHE A 181 11.35 -30.33 -13.32
N LEU A 182 11.78 -30.45 -12.05
CA LEU A 182 12.92 -29.68 -11.54
C LEU A 182 14.25 -30.04 -12.22
N LYS A 183 14.48 -31.31 -12.60
CA LYS A 183 15.63 -31.69 -13.44
C LYS A 183 15.54 -31.07 -14.84
N HIS A 184 14.35 -31.01 -15.43
CA HIS A 184 14.12 -30.41 -16.74
C HIS A 184 14.36 -28.89 -16.69
N MET A 185 13.84 -28.19 -15.68
CA MET A 185 14.16 -26.77 -15.42
C MET A 185 15.67 -26.56 -15.24
N GLY A 186 16.34 -27.40 -14.45
CA GLY A 186 17.80 -27.37 -14.29
C GLY A 186 18.56 -27.61 -15.59
N HIS A 187 18.06 -28.48 -16.48
CA HIS A 187 18.64 -28.73 -17.80
C HIS A 187 18.45 -27.55 -18.76
N LEU A 188 17.27 -26.91 -18.76
CA LEU A 188 17.03 -25.69 -19.55
C LEU A 188 17.86 -24.50 -19.06
N ALA A 189 18.03 -24.33 -17.74
CA ALA A 189 18.98 -23.36 -17.19
C ALA A 189 20.43 -23.67 -17.59
N TYR A 190 20.84 -24.94 -17.48
CA TYR A 190 22.20 -25.36 -17.84
C TYR A 190 22.52 -25.21 -19.33
N THR A 191 21.56 -25.49 -20.22
CA THR A 191 21.77 -25.41 -21.67
C THR A 191 21.52 -24.00 -22.23
N GLY A 192 20.47 -23.33 -21.76
CA GLY A 192 20.05 -22.01 -22.23
C GLY A 192 20.75 -20.82 -21.57
N ALA A 193 21.32 -21.02 -20.38
CA ALA A 193 21.93 -19.94 -19.60
C ALA A 193 23.34 -20.27 -19.07
N TYR A 194 24.10 -21.15 -19.74
CA TYR A 194 25.46 -21.46 -19.30
C TYR A 194 26.37 -20.21 -19.30
N PRO A 195 27.03 -19.83 -18.19
CA PRO A 195 27.85 -18.62 -18.11
C PRO A 195 29.23 -18.82 -18.78
N HIS A 196 29.26 -18.98 -20.10
CA HIS A 196 30.49 -19.19 -20.87
C HIS A 196 31.35 -17.94 -21.03
N LEU A 197 32.61 -18.14 -21.41
CA LEU A 197 33.64 -17.10 -21.51
C LEU A 197 33.26 -15.91 -22.42
N ARG A 198 32.41 -16.10 -23.44
CA ARG A 198 31.90 -14.99 -24.27
C ARG A 198 31.00 -14.05 -23.45
N ALA A 199 30.02 -14.58 -22.71
CA ALA A 199 29.14 -13.79 -21.85
C ALA A 199 29.92 -13.07 -20.73
N TRP A 200 30.88 -13.75 -20.07
CA TRP A 200 31.78 -13.12 -19.10
C TRP A 200 32.53 -11.93 -19.70
N LYS A 201 33.11 -12.10 -20.90
CA LYS A 201 33.80 -11.02 -21.61
C LYS A 201 32.86 -9.86 -21.95
N ILE A 202 31.68 -10.12 -22.52
CA ILE A 202 30.72 -9.08 -22.89
C ILE A 202 30.32 -8.25 -21.65
N TYR A 203 29.87 -8.91 -20.59
CA TYR A 203 29.38 -8.25 -19.38
C TYR A 203 30.48 -7.45 -18.66
N TRP A 204 31.66 -8.04 -18.46
CA TRP A 204 32.74 -7.36 -17.74
C TRP A 204 33.50 -6.33 -18.57
N VAL A 205 33.59 -6.46 -19.90
CA VAL A 205 34.12 -5.38 -20.75
C VAL A 205 33.17 -4.18 -20.72
N TYR A 206 31.85 -4.39 -20.77
CA TYR A 206 30.86 -3.32 -20.60
C TYR A 206 31.00 -2.64 -19.22
N TYR A 207 31.03 -3.42 -18.13
CA TYR A 207 31.16 -2.90 -16.77
C TYR A 207 32.46 -2.10 -16.57
N ILE A 208 33.61 -2.60 -17.08
CA ILE A 208 34.90 -1.90 -17.01
C ILE A 208 34.89 -0.63 -17.88
N PHE A 209 34.27 -0.68 -19.06
CA PHE A 209 34.08 0.49 -19.92
C PHE A 209 33.28 1.59 -19.22
N GLU A 210 32.16 1.25 -18.57
CA GLU A 210 31.38 2.22 -17.78
C GLU A 210 32.17 2.76 -16.58
N ALA A 211 32.98 1.94 -15.90
CA ALA A 211 33.83 2.40 -14.80
C ALA A 211 34.91 3.38 -15.29
N VAL A 212 35.52 3.12 -16.45
CA VAL A 212 36.43 4.08 -17.12
C VAL A 212 35.67 5.36 -17.50
N CYS A 213 34.45 5.26 -18.01
CA CYS A 213 33.62 6.42 -18.35
C CYS A 213 33.30 7.26 -17.10
N TYR A 214 32.91 6.63 -15.98
CA TYR A 214 32.72 7.29 -14.68
C TYR A 214 33.96 8.11 -14.29
N MET A 215 35.16 7.53 -14.42
CA MET A 215 36.40 8.18 -13.96
C MET A 215 36.96 9.25 -14.91
N THR A 216 36.56 9.26 -16.19
CA THR A 216 37.24 10.07 -17.23
C THR A 216 36.36 11.09 -17.96
N LEU A 217 35.04 10.86 -18.07
CA LEU A 217 34.14 11.76 -18.79
C LEU A 217 33.73 12.98 -17.94
N PRO A 218 33.43 14.15 -18.55
CA PRO A 218 33.12 15.37 -17.82
C PRO A 218 31.78 15.30 -17.06
N GLY A 219 31.80 15.70 -15.80
CA GLY A 219 30.64 15.72 -14.90
C GLY A 219 30.68 16.88 -13.91
N VAL A 220 29.77 16.83 -12.94
CA VAL A 220 29.61 17.83 -11.87
C VAL A 220 29.91 17.22 -10.50
N TRP A 221 30.14 18.04 -9.48
CA TRP A 221 30.42 17.57 -8.12
C TRP A 221 29.26 17.85 -7.18
N ALA A 222 28.73 16.80 -6.58
CA ALA A 222 27.64 16.87 -5.60
C ALA A 222 28.15 16.58 -4.18
N LYS A 223 27.42 17.10 -3.18
CA LYS A 223 27.68 16.89 -1.74
C LYS A 223 26.58 16.02 -1.13
N GLY A 224 26.99 14.96 -0.44
CA GLY A 224 26.09 14.12 0.36
C GLY A 224 25.47 14.87 1.54
N LYS A 225 24.52 14.22 2.21
CA LYS A 225 24.10 14.64 3.56
C LYS A 225 25.30 14.57 4.53
N PRO A 226 25.34 15.42 5.58
CA PRO A 226 26.28 15.27 6.70
C PRO A 226 26.15 13.87 7.31
N LEU A 227 27.27 13.16 7.51
CA LEU A 227 27.28 11.86 8.18
C LEU A 227 27.49 12.06 9.70
N PRO A 228 26.50 11.77 10.57
CA PRO A 228 26.61 12.08 12.00
C PRO A 228 27.78 11.37 12.70
N PHE A 229 28.03 10.11 12.35
CA PHE A 229 29.14 9.32 12.91
C PHE A 229 30.54 9.78 12.44
N GLU A 230 30.63 10.59 11.37
CA GLU A 230 31.87 11.24 10.94
C GLU A 230 31.88 12.75 11.33
N GLY A 231 31.24 13.13 12.43
CA GLY A 231 31.20 14.52 12.90
C GLY A 231 30.51 15.49 11.94
N GLY A 232 29.59 15.00 11.10
CA GLY A 232 28.91 15.81 10.07
C GLY A 232 29.65 15.93 8.73
N LYS A 233 30.76 15.19 8.52
CA LYS A 233 31.49 15.15 7.26
C LYS A 233 30.57 14.84 6.07
N GLN A 234 30.71 15.61 4.99
CA GLN A 234 29.93 15.44 3.76
C GLN A 234 30.80 14.87 2.63
N LEU A 235 30.52 13.62 2.25
CA LEU A 235 31.15 12.96 1.11
C LEU A 235 30.87 13.73 -0.19
N THR A 236 31.89 13.81 -1.05
CA THR A 236 31.78 14.31 -2.42
C THR A 236 31.48 13.17 -3.39
N TYR A 237 30.67 13.45 -4.40
CA TYR A 237 30.31 12.48 -5.44
C TYR A 237 30.49 13.13 -6.82
N TYR A 238 31.01 12.36 -7.77
CA TYR A 238 31.23 12.83 -9.14
C TYR A 238 30.10 12.33 -10.04
N CYS A 239 29.34 13.25 -10.61
CA CYS A 239 28.11 12.96 -11.34
C CYS A 239 28.29 13.26 -12.83
N ASN A 240 28.66 12.24 -13.60
CA ASN A 240 28.88 12.29 -15.03
C ASN A 240 28.02 11.31 -15.87
N ALA A 241 27.01 10.66 -15.29
CA ALA A 241 26.19 9.65 -15.97
C ALA A 241 25.54 10.18 -17.25
N TYR A 242 25.16 11.46 -17.29
CA TYR A 242 24.70 12.13 -18.51
C TYR A 242 25.76 12.17 -19.63
N ALA A 243 27.05 12.29 -19.31
CA ALA A 243 28.13 12.19 -20.28
C ALA A 243 28.41 10.74 -20.67
N SER A 244 28.40 9.80 -19.70
CA SER A 244 28.49 8.36 -19.98
C SER A 244 27.39 7.92 -20.95
N PHE A 245 26.11 8.13 -20.63
CA PHE A 245 24.98 7.59 -21.39
C PHE A 245 25.04 7.93 -22.88
N TYR A 246 25.31 9.19 -23.23
CA TYR A 246 25.42 9.62 -24.63
C TYR A 246 26.69 9.12 -25.32
N PHE A 247 27.79 8.93 -24.58
CA PHE A 247 28.99 8.30 -25.10
C PHE A 247 28.79 6.78 -25.33
N THR A 248 28.11 6.10 -24.41
CA THR A 248 27.72 4.69 -24.53
C THR A 248 26.75 4.48 -25.69
N ILE A 249 25.74 5.36 -25.87
CA ILE A 249 24.88 5.38 -27.07
C ILE A 249 25.71 5.52 -28.35
N LEU A 250 26.68 6.44 -28.39
CA LEU A 250 27.56 6.64 -29.54
C LEU A 250 28.42 5.39 -29.81
N VAL A 251 28.98 4.77 -28.78
CA VAL A 251 29.79 3.54 -28.90
C VAL A 251 28.93 2.36 -29.36
N MET A 252 27.72 2.17 -28.84
CA MET A 252 26.79 1.15 -29.31
C MET A 252 26.42 1.35 -30.78
N ALA A 253 26.12 2.59 -31.19
CA ALA A 253 25.80 2.91 -32.58
C ALA A 253 26.99 2.65 -33.52
N VAL A 254 28.21 3.01 -33.12
CA VAL A 254 29.42 2.71 -33.90
C VAL A 254 29.64 1.19 -34.00
N LEU A 255 29.57 0.45 -32.89
CA LEU A 255 29.77 -1.01 -32.86
C LEU A 255 28.78 -1.78 -33.73
N HIS A 256 27.51 -1.33 -33.78
CA HIS A 256 26.50 -1.90 -34.67
C HIS A 256 26.79 -1.57 -36.13
N LEU A 257 27.01 -0.29 -36.45
CA LEU A 257 27.17 0.20 -37.83
C LEU A 257 28.49 -0.23 -38.49
N THR A 258 29.52 -0.59 -37.72
CA THR A 258 30.75 -1.22 -38.25
C THR A 258 30.65 -2.75 -38.33
N GLY A 259 29.58 -3.36 -37.81
CA GLY A 259 29.45 -4.82 -37.68
C GLY A 259 30.40 -5.45 -36.66
N TRP A 260 31.12 -4.66 -35.86
CA TRP A 260 32.08 -5.18 -34.87
C TRP A 260 31.40 -5.87 -33.68
N PHE A 261 30.24 -5.37 -33.27
CA PHE A 261 29.39 -6.01 -32.27
C PHE A 261 27.92 -5.61 -32.51
N PRO A 262 27.09 -6.48 -33.11
CA PRO A 262 25.67 -6.21 -33.27
C PRO A 262 24.98 -6.15 -31.90
N ILE A 263 24.23 -5.07 -31.62
CA ILE A 263 23.71 -4.78 -30.28
C ILE A 263 22.63 -5.79 -29.84
N TYR A 264 21.93 -6.42 -30.77
CA TYR A 264 21.04 -7.53 -30.49
C TYR A 264 21.73 -8.78 -29.91
N THR A 265 23.07 -8.88 -29.96
CA THR A 265 23.84 -9.90 -29.22
C THR A 265 23.47 -9.93 -27.74
N PHE A 266 23.08 -8.80 -27.13
CA PHE A 266 22.62 -8.77 -25.73
C PHE A 266 21.31 -9.54 -25.47
N LEU A 267 20.46 -9.70 -26.50
CA LEU A 267 19.25 -10.53 -26.44
C LEU A 267 19.57 -12.00 -26.77
N ASP A 268 20.42 -12.23 -27.77
CA ASP A 268 20.77 -13.59 -28.21
C ASP A 268 21.63 -14.32 -27.16
N GLU A 269 22.43 -13.59 -26.39
CA GLU A 269 23.22 -14.06 -25.25
C GLU A 269 22.53 -13.81 -23.89
N PHE A 270 21.22 -13.51 -23.86
CA PHE A 270 20.54 -13.04 -22.65
C PHE A 270 20.67 -14.02 -21.46
N GLY A 271 20.40 -15.30 -21.66
CA GLY A 271 20.53 -16.33 -20.61
C GLY A 271 21.95 -16.40 -20.03
N PRO A 272 23.00 -16.61 -20.86
CA PRO A 272 24.40 -16.57 -20.41
C PRO A 272 24.79 -15.26 -19.71
N LEU A 273 24.34 -14.10 -20.20
CA LEU A 273 24.59 -12.80 -19.57
C LEU A 273 23.90 -12.66 -18.22
N MET A 274 22.68 -13.19 -18.07
CA MET A 274 21.94 -13.22 -16.80
C MET A 274 22.65 -14.07 -15.75
N SER A 275 23.11 -15.27 -16.11
CA SER A 275 23.91 -16.11 -15.21
C SER A 275 25.22 -15.44 -14.81
N VAL A 276 25.90 -14.76 -15.75
CA VAL A 276 27.10 -13.96 -15.45
C VAL A 276 26.78 -12.81 -14.50
N ALA A 277 25.67 -12.08 -14.70
CA ALA A 277 25.25 -10.99 -13.83
C ALA A 277 24.92 -11.48 -12.41
N ILE A 278 24.17 -12.59 -12.28
CA ILE A 278 23.83 -13.23 -11.00
C ILE A 278 25.12 -13.63 -10.25
N LEU A 279 26.02 -14.38 -10.90
CA LEU A 279 27.29 -14.82 -10.31
C LEU A 279 28.21 -13.64 -9.97
N SER A 280 28.23 -12.61 -10.81
CA SER A 280 28.98 -11.38 -10.56
C SER A 280 28.43 -10.60 -9.37
N GLY A 281 27.10 -10.59 -9.17
CA GLY A 281 26.44 -10.02 -8.00
C GLY A 281 26.87 -10.70 -6.70
N PHE A 282 26.82 -12.04 -6.65
CA PHE A 282 27.34 -12.81 -5.51
C PHE A 282 28.83 -12.55 -5.26
N LEU A 283 29.66 -12.59 -6.30
CA LEU A 283 31.11 -12.38 -6.20
C LEU A 283 31.46 -10.97 -5.70
N CYS A 284 30.81 -9.93 -6.23
CA CYS A 284 31.02 -8.55 -5.78
C CYS A 284 30.54 -8.34 -4.34
N SER A 285 29.47 -9.03 -3.92
CA SER A 285 28.96 -9.00 -2.54
C SER A 285 29.94 -9.68 -1.56
N PHE A 286 30.50 -10.82 -1.95
CA PHE A 286 31.55 -11.50 -1.20
C PHE A 286 32.79 -10.62 -1.03
N VAL A 287 33.28 -10.04 -2.12
CA VAL A 287 34.43 -9.11 -2.08
C VAL A 287 34.12 -7.89 -1.23
N ALA A 288 32.94 -7.27 -1.37
CA ALA A 288 32.53 -6.12 -0.57
C ALA A 288 32.51 -6.43 0.94
N TYR A 289 31.82 -7.49 1.33
CA TYR A 289 31.64 -7.89 2.73
C TYR A 289 33.00 -8.21 3.41
N PHE A 290 33.78 -9.12 2.84
CA PHE A 290 35.06 -9.50 3.44
C PHE A 290 36.13 -8.40 3.33
N SER A 291 36.10 -7.54 2.30
CA SER A 291 36.98 -6.36 2.23
C SER A 291 36.66 -5.34 3.31
N ALA A 292 35.39 -5.10 3.63
CA ALA A 292 34.98 -4.19 4.69
C ALA A 292 35.44 -4.69 6.07
N LEU A 293 35.26 -5.98 6.34
CA LEU A 293 35.75 -6.63 7.57
C LEU A 293 37.28 -6.51 7.69
N ALA A 294 38.02 -6.87 6.64
CA ALA A 294 39.49 -6.85 6.63
C ALA A 294 40.10 -5.43 6.73
N ARG A 295 39.33 -4.38 6.40
CA ARG A 295 39.76 -2.98 6.51
C ARG A 295 39.33 -2.29 7.81
N GLY A 296 38.56 -2.94 8.68
CA GLY A 296 37.97 -2.28 9.85
C GLY A 296 36.89 -1.23 9.48
N ALA A 297 36.29 -1.35 8.29
CA ALA A 297 35.36 -0.39 7.69
C ALA A 297 33.88 -0.72 7.94
N GLN A 298 33.59 -1.49 9.00
CA GLN A 298 32.24 -1.87 9.41
C GLN A 298 31.37 -0.65 9.74
N HIS A 299 30.07 -0.77 9.48
CA HIS A 299 29.05 0.20 9.88
C HIS A 299 27.74 -0.53 10.20
N ARG A 300 27.13 -0.21 11.35
CA ARG A 300 25.82 -0.74 11.81
C ARG A 300 25.64 -2.24 11.55
N MET A 301 26.56 -3.05 12.07
CA MET A 301 26.51 -4.51 12.01
C MET A 301 25.56 -5.03 13.09
N THR A 302 24.75 -6.02 12.74
CA THR A 302 23.82 -6.69 13.67
C THR A 302 24.46 -7.86 14.40
N GLY A 303 25.59 -8.39 13.90
CA GLY A 303 26.22 -9.60 14.44
C GLY A 303 25.66 -10.90 13.86
N TYR A 304 24.74 -10.81 12.90
CA TYR A 304 24.13 -11.95 12.21
C TYR A 304 24.67 -12.03 10.77
N PRO A 305 25.68 -12.90 10.46
CA PRO A 305 26.44 -12.80 9.22
C PRO A 305 25.64 -12.92 7.93
N ILE A 306 24.51 -13.64 7.94
CA ILE A 306 23.63 -13.79 6.77
C ILE A 306 22.91 -12.47 6.47
N TYR A 307 22.36 -11.81 7.49
CA TYR A 307 21.70 -10.52 7.37
C TYR A 307 22.69 -9.39 7.11
N ASP A 308 23.85 -9.38 7.78
CA ASP A 308 24.90 -8.39 7.55
C ASP A 308 25.57 -8.54 6.18
N PHE A 309 25.61 -9.74 5.59
CA PHE A 309 26.00 -9.94 4.18
C PHE A 309 24.93 -9.41 3.20
N PHE A 310 23.65 -9.65 3.51
CA PHE A 310 22.53 -9.19 2.69
C PHE A 310 22.43 -7.66 2.65
N MET A 311 22.42 -7.02 3.82
CA MET A 311 22.36 -5.56 3.97
C MET A 311 23.69 -4.89 3.64
N GLY A 312 24.82 -5.49 4.04
CA GLY A 312 26.18 -5.01 3.77
C GLY A 312 26.96 -4.61 5.01
N ALA A 313 28.29 -4.56 4.88
CA ALA A 313 29.20 -4.26 5.99
C ALA A 313 29.72 -2.81 6.00
N GLU A 314 29.89 -2.17 4.84
CA GLU A 314 30.43 -0.81 4.71
C GLU A 314 29.37 0.15 4.14
N LEU A 315 29.38 1.42 4.55
CA LEU A 315 28.38 2.38 4.08
C LEU A 315 28.60 2.80 2.62
N ASN A 316 29.76 3.36 2.27
CA ASN A 316 30.04 3.94 0.94
C ASN A 316 31.47 3.61 0.47
N PRO A 317 31.74 2.38 0.00
CA PRO A 317 33.06 1.98 -0.49
C PRO A 317 33.49 2.78 -1.72
N ARG A 318 34.80 3.07 -1.78
CA ARG A 318 35.39 3.95 -2.79
C ARG A 318 36.72 3.42 -3.34
N MET A 319 36.99 3.73 -4.60
CA MET A 319 38.22 3.35 -5.31
C MET A 319 38.81 4.56 -6.07
N PHE A 320 40.13 4.64 -6.13
CA PHE A 320 40.88 5.73 -6.79
C PHE A 320 40.51 7.16 -6.36
N GLY A 321 39.89 7.33 -5.18
CA GLY A 321 39.45 8.61 -4.62
C GLY A 321 38.21 9.25 -5.29
N ILE A 322 37.76 8.73 -6.43
CA ILE A 322 36.66 9.29 -7.24
C ILE A 322 35.50 8.31 -7.47
N LEU A 323 35.80 7.02 -7.69
CA LEU A 323 34.79 6.00 -7.95
C LEU A 323 34.10 5.61 -6.65
N ASP A 324 32.81 5.91 -6.54
CA ASP A 324 31.93 5.50 -5.45
C ASP A 324 31.02 4.39 -5.97
N PHE A 325 31.07 3.21 -5.34
CA PHE A 325 30.48 2.01 -5.93
C PHE A 325 28.96 2.08 -6.06
N LYS A 326 28.27 2.75 -5.13
CA LYS A 326 26.82 2.96 -5.24
C LYS A 326 26.48 3.91 -6.38
N MET A 327 27.09 5.10 -6.44
CA MET A 327 26.82 6.05 -7.55
C MET A 327 27.14 5.44 -8.91
N PHE A 328 28.14 4.55 -8.98
CA PHE A 328 28.45 3.83 -10.19
C PHE A 328 27.31 2.87 -10.60
N TYR A 329 26.85 2.03 -9.66
CA TYR A 329 25.84 1.01 -9.91
C TYR A 329 24.43 1.58 -10.11
N GLU A 330 23.99 2.54 -9.30
CA GLU A 330 22.60 3.00 -9.20
C GLU A 330 22.02 3.55 -10.53
N VAL A 331 22.89 4.06 -11.41
CA VAL A 331 22.48 4.64 -12.70
C VAL A 331 23.00 3.87 -13.91
N ARG A 332 24.32 3.60 -13.98
CA ARG A 332 24.96 3.20 -15.25
C ARG A 332 24.75 1.73 -15.58
N ILE A 333 24.78 0.83 -14.59
CA ILE A 333 24.62 -0.60 -14.86
C ILE A 333 23.16 -0.95 -15.23
N PRO A 334 22.13 -0.68 -14.40
CA PRO A 334 20.77 -1.15 -14.64
C PRO A 334 20.11 -0.49 -15.85
N TRP A 335 20.07 0.84 -15.89
CA TRP A 335 19.24 1.57 -16.85
C TRP A 335 19.83 1.61 -18.26
N PHE A 336 21.16 1.59 -18.40
CA PHE A 336 21.81 1.56 -19.71
C PHE A 336 21.73 0.16 -20.32
N ILE A 337 21.81 -0.92 -19.53
CA ILE A 337 21.57 -2.29 -20.01
C ILE A 337 20.10 -2.42 -20.45
N LEU A 338 19.14 -1.97 -19.63
CA LEU A 338 17.71 -2.03 -19.96
C LEU A 338 17.37 -1.24 -21.24
N PHE A 339 17.99 -0.07 -21.43
CA PHE A 339 17.91 0.66 -22.70
C PHE A 339 18.60 -0.09 -23.85
N GLY A 340 19.81 -0.60 -23.64
CA GLY A 340 20.59 -1.37 -24.61
C GLY A 340 19.85 -2.62 -25.13
N LEU A 341 19.11 -3.31 -24.26
CA LEU A 341 18.25 -4.44 -24.63
C LEU A 341 17.10 -3.99 -25.56
N SER A 342 16.48 -2.83 -25.30
CA SER A 342 15.43 -2.29 -26.19
C SER A 342 15.98 -1.85 -27.56
N VAL A 343 17.19 -1.28 -27.60
CA VAL A 343 17.91 -1.01 -28.87
C VAL A 343 18.31 -2.32 -29.56
N GLY A 344 18.65 -3.36 -28.80
CA GLY A 344 18.82 -4.72 -29.29
C GLY A 344 17.55 -5.23 -29.98
N ALA A 345 16.38 -5.06 -29.37
CA ALA A 345 15.11 -5.50 -29.96
C ALA A 345 14.81 -4.75 -31.27
N ALA A 346 15.00 -3.43 -31.28
CA ALA A 346 14.80 -2.61 -32.47
C ALA A 346 15.77 -2.99 -33.61
N THR A 347 17.05 -3.21 -33.31
CA THR A 347 18.04 -3.61 -34.32
C THR A 347 17.80 -5.04 -34.81
N ARG A 348 17.41 -5.99 -33.94
CA ARG A 348 17.05 -7.37 -34.33
C ARG A 348 15.81 -7.40 -35.22
N GLN A 349 14.79 -6.58 -34.91
CA GLN A 349 13.59 -6.44 -35.76
C GLN A 349 13.94 -5.84 -37.12
N TYR A 350 14.75 -4.77 -37.16
CA TYR A 350 15.13 -4.15 -38.43
C TYR A 350 15.89 -5.11 -39.35
N GLU A 351 16.76 -5.96 -38.82
CA GLU A 351 17.47 -6.98 -39.61
C GLU A 351 16.55 -8.16 -40.01
N LYS A 352 15.67 -8.64 -39.12
CA LYS A 352 14.75 -9.76 -39.37
C LYS A 352 13.59 -9.41 -40.31
N TYR A 353 13.06 -8.20 -40.23
CA TYR A 353 11.80 -7.78 -40.87
C TYR A 353 11.94 -6.59 -41.83
N GLY A 354 13.07 -5.87 -41.83
CA GLY A 354 13.26 -4.64 -42.61
C GLY A 354 12.60 -3.38 -42.02
N TYR A 355 11.93 -3.51 -40.87
CA TYR A 355 11.30 -2.41 -40.12
C TYR A 355 11.31 -2.71 -38.62
N VAL A 356 10.95 -1.71 -37.80
CA VAL A 356 10.76 -1.86 -36.34
C VAL A 356 9.30 -1.57 -36.02
N THR A 357 8.69 -2.33 -35.12
CA THR A 357 7.29 -2.12 -34.74
C THR A 357 7.13 -0.89 -33.84
N GLY A 358 5.91 -0.34 -33.79
CA GLY A 358 5.62 0.83 -32.97
C GLY A 358 5.72 0.55 -31.46
N GLU A 359 5.51 -0.69 -31.06
CA GLU A 359 5.58 -1.24 -29.70
C GLU A 359 7.03 -1.35 -29.22
N VAL A 360 7.94 -1.85 -30.07
CA VAL A 360 9.38 -1.87 -29.74
C VAL A 360 9.95 -0.46 -29.73
N MET A 361 9.55 0.41 -30.67
CA MET A 361 9.91 1.83 -30.62
C MET A 361 9.35 2.54 -29.37
N PHE A 362 8.23 2.08 -28.80
CA PHE A 362 7.68 2.62 -27.56
C PHE A 362 8.58 2.27 -26.38
N LEU A 363 9.03 1.00 -26.25
CA LEU A 363 9.98 0.61 -25.21
C LEU A 363 11.34 1.32 -25.37
N VAL A 364 11.86 1.49 -26.59
CA VAL A 364 13.08 2.26 -26.86
C VAL A 364 12.94 3.70 -26.37
N MET A 365 11.81 4.35 -26.66
CA MET A 365 11.50 5.71 -26.20
C MET A 365 11.35 5.77 -24.67
N ALA A 366 10.62 4.82 -24.09
CA ALA A 366 10.31 4.76 -22.67
C ALA A 366 11.56 4.51 -21.81
N HIS A 367 12.36 3.50 -22.15
CA HIS A 367 13.62 3.18 -21.48
C HIS A 367 14.65 4.30 -21.68
N TYR A 368 14.72 4.92 -22.87
CA TYR A 368 15.58 6.09 -23.10
C TYR A 368 15.22 7.24 -22.16
N LEU A 369 13.94 7.63 -22.09
CA LEU A 369 13.51 8.76 -21.27
C LEU A 369 13.80 8.55 -19.78
N TYR A 370 13.56 7.33 -19.28
CA TYR A 370 13.83 6.96 -17.89
C TYR A 370 15.34 6.96 -17.60
N ALA A 371 16.14 6.24 -18.39
CA ALA A 371 17.60 6.19 -18.24
C ALA A 371 18.26 7.58 -18.37
N ASN A 372 17.79 8.40 -19.33
CA ASN A 372 18.23 9.78 -19.52
C ASN A 372 17.85 10.69 -18.34
N ALA A 373 16.68 10.51 -17.73
CA ALA A 373 16.27 11.27 -16.55
C ALA A 373 17.12 10.92 -15.32
N CYS A 374 17.36 9.63 -15.05
CA CYS A 374 18.30 9.21 -14.00
C CYS A 374 19.71 9.77 -14.26
N SER A 375 20.16 9.75 -15.51
CA SER A 375 21.49 10.25 -15.91
C SER A 375 21.64 11.77 -15.78
N LYS A 376 20.62 12.55 -16.16
CA LYS A 376 20.64 14.03 -16.04
C LYS A 376 20.37 14.50 -14.61
N GLY A 377 19.63 13.69 -13.84
CA GLY A 377 19.29 13.89 -12.44
C GLY A 377 20.26 13.28 -11.43
N GLU A 378 21.40 12.72 -11.85
CA GLU A 378 22.31 11.95 -10.98
C GLU A 378 22.74 12.68 -9.70
N GLN A 379 23.04 13.99 -9.78
CA GLN A 379 23.36 14.83 -8.61
C GLN A 379 22.23 14.92 -7.57
N LEU A 380 21.02 14.51 -7.94
CA LEU A 380 19.82 14.49 -7.10
C LEU A 380 19.61 13.13 -6.41
N ILE A 381 20.39 12.10 -6.78
CA ILE A 381 20.42 10.77 -6.15
C ILE A 381 21.31 10.77 -4.89
N VAL A 382 22.39 11.56 -4.90
CA VAL A 382 23.32 11.74 -3.78
C VAL A 382 22.69 11.95 -2.38
N PRO A 383 21.55 12.64 -2.21
CA PRO A 383 20.85 12.76 -0.91
C PRO A 383 19.78 11.67 -0.63
N THR A 384 19.59 10.64 -1.45
CA THR A 384 18.59 9.58 -1.23
C THR A 384 18.90 8.71 -0.01
N TRP A 385 17.99 7.80 0.32
CA TRP A 385 18.19 6.78 1.36
C TRP A 385 19.34 5.85 1.02
N ASP A 386 19.39 5.44 -0.24
CA ASP A 386 20.26 4.39 -0.77
C ASP A 386 21.73 4.83 -0.72
N MET A 387 21.99 6.13 -0.95
CA MET A 387 23.31 6.75 -0.83
C MET A 387 23.74 7.10 0.60
N TYR A 388 22.82 7.56 1.45
CA TYR A 388 23.14 8.10 2.77
C TYR A 388 23.06 7.07 3.91
N TYR A 389 22.06 6.19 3.88
CA TYR A 389 21.75 5.25 4.97
C TYR A 389 22.15 3.83 4.61
N GLU A 390 21.74 3.36 3.43
CA GLU A 390 21.74 1.94 3.10
C GLU A 390 23.16 1.40 2.98
N LYS A 391 23.41 0.14 3.36
CA LYS A 391 24.77 -0.41 3.35
C LYS A 391 25.12 -1.05 2.00
N TRP A 392 26.41 -1.19 1.70
CA TRP A 392 26.87 -1.83 0.48
C TRP A 392 26.94 -3.35 0.66
N GLY A 393 25.79 -4.00 0.50
CA GLY A 393 25.62 -5.45 0.61
C GLY A 393 24.96 -6.07 -0.61
N PHE A 394 24.69 -7.38 -0.51
CA PHE A 394 24.11 -8.15 -1.60
C PHE A 394 22.83 -7.52 -2.16
N MET A 395 21.96 -6.95 -1.33
CA MET A 395 20.72 -6.32 -1.78
C MET A 395 20.97 -5.27 -2.87
N LEU A 396 21.83 -4.26 -2.63
CA LEU A 396 22.11 -3.23 -3.63
C LEU A 396 22.99 -3.73 -4.79
N ILE A 397 23.94 -4.63 -4.50
CA ILE A 397 24.90 -5.14 -5.48
C ILE A 397 24.18 -6.02 -6.51
N PHE A 398 23.46 -7.05 -6.06
CA PHE A 398 22.71 -7.96 -6.91
C PHE A 398 21.59 -7.25 -7.68
N TRP A 399 20.86 -6.34 -7.01
CA TRP A 399 19.72 -5.67 -7.63
C TRP A 399 20.13 -4.73 -8.77
N ASN A 400 21.23 -3.99 -8.62
CA ASN A 400 21.74 -3.11 -9.69
C ASN A 400 22.54 -3.86 -10.78
N MET A 401 23.17 -5.01 -10.47
CA MET A 401 23.90 -5.81 -11.48
C MET A 401 23.01 -6.72 -12.32
N ALA A 402 22.02 -7.36 -11.69
CA ALA A 402 21.21 -8.41 -12.29
C ALA A 402 19.71 -8.12 -12.18
N GLY A 403 19.22 -7.80 -10.98
CA GLY A 403 17.79 -7.64 -10.66
C GLY A 403 17.06 -6.68 -11.59
N VAL A 404 17.32 -5.38 -11.49
CA VAL A 404 16.70 -4.34 -12.35
C VAL A 404 16.93 -4.61 -13.85
N PRO A 405 18.18 -4.70 -14.36
CA PRO A 405 18.40 -4.75 -15.80
C PRO A 405 17.77 -5.97 -16.47
N LEU A 406 17.73 -7.12 -15.79
CA LEU A 406 17.41 -8.41 -16.40
C LEU A 406 16.08 -9.01 -15.92
N SER A 407 15.40 -8.42 -14.92
CA SER A 407 13.99 -8.74 -14.63
C SER A 407 12.99 -7.71 -15.19
N TYR A 408 13.36 -6.43 -15.29
CA TYR A 408 12.45 -5.41 -15.85
C TYR A 408 12.39 -5.46 -17.38
N CYS A 409 13.35 -6.11 -18.03
CA CYS A 409 13.42 -6.23 -19.49
C CYS A 409 12.44 -7.25 -20.11
N HIS A 410 11.65 -7.98 -19.32
CA HIS A 410 10.79 -9.06 -19.85
C HIS A 410 9.75 -8.58 -20.87
N CYS A 411 9.33 -7.31 -20.81
CA CYS A 411 8.54 -6.68 -21.88
C CYS A 411 9.28 -6.63 -23.22
N THR A 412 10.58 -6.32 -23.20
CA THR A 412 11.46 -6.28 -24.37
C THR A 412 11.73 -7.68 -24.90
N LEU A 413 11.99 -8.65 -24.01
CA LEU A 413 12.15 -10.06 -24.40
C LEU A 413 10.89 -10.60 -25.10
N TYR A 414 9.71 -10.29 -24.58
CA TYR A 414 8.44 -10.69 -25.17
C TYR A 414 8.29 -10.15 -26.61
N LEU A 415 8.38 -8.83 -26.82
CA LEU A 415 8.25 -8.22 -28.15
C LEU A 415 9.37 -8.64 -29.13
N ALA A 416 10.55 -9.01 -28.62
CA ALA A 416 11.67 -9.44 -29.45
C ALA A 416 11.61 -10.93 -29.87
N ASN A 417 10.89 -11.78 -29.12
CA ASN A 417 10.80 -13.21 -29.37
C ASN A 417 9.52 -13.62 -30.14
N HIS A 418 8.39 -12.94 -29.92
CA HIS A 418 7.11 -13.20 -30.59
C HIS A 418 7.01 -12.45 -31.93
N ASP A 419 6.08 -12.85 -32.80
CA ASP A 419 5.90 -12.17 -34.08
C ASP A 419 5.12 -10.84 -33.92
N PRO A 420 5.44 -9.77 -34.67
CA PRO A 420 4.68 -8.51 -34.66
C PRO A 420 3.15 -8.65 -34.78
N SER A 421 2.66 -9.67 -35.49
CA SER A 421 1.21 -9.92 -35.59
C SER A 421 0.54 -10.32 -34.27
N GLU A 422 1.29 -10.81 -33.28
CA GLU A 422 0.77 -11.33 -32.02
C GLU A 422 0.45 -10.27 -30.98
N TYR A 423 1.12 -9.12 -31.05
CA TYR A 423 1.02 -8.01 -30.10
C TYR A 423 0.71 -6.66 -30.78
N ALA A 424 0.42 -6.65 -32.09
CA ALA A 424 0.16 -5.43 -32.85
C ALA A 424 -0.97 -4.58 -32.23
N TRP A 425 -0.66 -3.35 -31.85
CA TRP A 425 -1.65 -2.42 -31.29
C TRP A 425 -2.53 -1.77 -32.36
N ASN A 426 -3.73 -1.34 -31.95
CA ASN A 426 -4.47 -0.36 -32.72
C ASN A 426 -3.63 0.94 -32.82
N LYS A 427 -3.34 1.36 -34.06
CA LYS A 427 -2.43 2.49 -34.34
C LYS A 427 -2.81 3.79 -33.64
N TYR A 428 -4.11 4.04 -33.42
CA TYR A 428 -4.59 5.23 -32.72
C TYR A 428 -4.43 5.11 -31.20
N ALA A 429 -4.70 3.93 -30.63
CA ALA A 429 -4.46 3.66 -29.21
C ALA A 429 -2.97 3.71 -28.87
N LEU A 430 -2.10 3.20 -29.76
CA LEU A 430 -0.66 3.31 -29.64
C LEU A 430 -0.18 4.76 -29.73
N ALA A 431 -0.67 5.54 -30.70
CA ALA A 431 -0.33 6.96 -30.81
C ALA A 431 -0.76 7.76 -29.56
N LEU A 432 -1.95 7.48 -29.01
CA LEU A 432 -2.41 8.04 -27.74
C LEU A 432 -1.48 7.66 -26.58
N LEU A 433 -1.08 6.39 -26.49
CA LEU A 433 -0.15 5.90 -25.46
C LEU A 433 1.21 6.62 -25.50
N TYR A 434 1.76 6.89 -26.69
CA TYR A 434 2.98 7.72 -26.85
C TYR A 434 2.77 9.15 -26.34
N VAL A 435 1.68 9.83 -26.75
CA VAL A 435 1.39 11.22 -26.33
C VAL A 435 1.20 11.31 -24.82
N THR A 436 0.44 10.38 -24.25
CA THR A 436 0.24 10.24 -22.81
C THR A 436 1.56 10.00 -22.07
N TYR A 437 2.37 9.03 -22.51
CA TYR A 437 3.64 8.72 -21.83
C TYR A 437 4.58 9.93 -21.82
N LEU A 438 4.68 10.67 -22.92
CA LEU A 438 5.46 11.90 -23.00
C LEU A 438 4.93 12.99 -22.07
N ALA A 439 3.61 13.12 -21.91
CA ALA A 439 3.00 14.09 -21.01
C ALA A 439 3.20 13.70 -19.52
N VAL A 440 3.01 12.43 -19.16
CA VAL A 440 3.26 11.92 -17.79
C VAL A 440 4.76 12.00 -17.44
N TYR A 441 5.65 11.71 -18.39
CA TYR A 441 7.10 11.98 -18.25
C TYR A 441 7.38 13.45 -17.93
N CYS A 442 6.72 14.38 -18.62
CA CYS A 442 6.88 15.80 -18.34
C CYS A 442 6.42 16.18 -16.93
N VAL A 443 5.34 15.59 -16.40
CA VAL A 443 4.90 15.80 -15.01
C VAL A 443 5.90 15.22 -14.01
N TRP A 444 6.36 14.00 -14.23
CA TRP A 444 7.29 13.29 -13.33
C TRP A 444 8.66 13.97 -13.21
N ASP A 445 9.27 14.35 -14.33
CA ASP A 445 10.58 15.00 -14.39
C ASP A 445 10.53 16.40 -13.76
N GLN A 446 9.43 17.15 -14.00
CA GLN A 446 9.18 18.42 -13.30
C GLN A 446 8.94 18.21 -11.80
N CYS A 447 8.16 17.22 -11.39
CA CYS A 447 7.86 16.93 -9.99
C CYS A 447 9.16 16.60 -9.22
N ASN A 448 9.94 15.63 -9.70
CA ASN A 448 11.24 15.32 -9.10
C ASN A 448 12.21 16.51 -9.17
N GLY A 449 12.20 17.26 -10.27
CA GLY A 449 12.92 18.51 -10.43
C GLY A 449 12.64 19.52 -9.32
N GLN A 450 11.36 19.87 -9.10
CA GLN A 450 10.92 20.86 -8.11
C GLN A 450 11.31 20.49 -6.68
N LYS A 451 11.03 19.24 -6.26
CA LYS A 451 11.43 18.70 -4.95
C LYS A 451 12.93 18.86 -4.72
N ASN A 452 13.73 18.39 -5.68
CA ASN A 452 15.17 18.30 -5.50
C ASN A 452 15.85 19.67 -5.65
N ALA A 453 15.34 20.53 -6.54
CA ALA A 453 15.76 21.92 -6.68
C ALA A 453 15.47 22.75 -5.43
N PHE A 454 14.27 22.61 -4.85
CA PHE A 454 13.92 23.25 -3.58
C PHE A 454 14.94 22.86 -2.49
N ARG A 455 15.17 21.56 -2.29
CA ARG A 455 16.12 21.04 -1.28
C ARG A 455 17.58 21.43 -1.53
N ALA A 456 17.99 21.58 -2.78
CA ALA A 456 19.33 22.09 -3.11
C ALA A 456 19.43 23.61 -2.87
N SER A 457 18.34 24.37 -3.11
CA SER A 457 18.27 25.81 -2.84
C SER A 457 18.33 26.13 -1.35
N GLU A 458 17.62 25.38 -0.51
CA GLU A 458 17.67 25.55 0.95
C GLU A 458 19.07 25.33 1.54
N ARG A 459 19.83 24.42 0.94
CA ARG A 459 21.21 24.13 1.33
C ARG A 459 22.25 25.03 0.64
N GLY A 460 21.84 25.99 -0.18
CA GLY A 460 22.75 26.87 -0.92
C GLY A 460 23.58 26.19 -2.03
N VAL A 461 23.24 24.95 -2.42
CA VAL A 461 24.00 24.11 -3.38
C VAL A 461 23.25 23.86 -4.69
N LEU A 462 22.34 24.76 -5.08
CA LEU A 462 21.54 24.63 -6.31
C LEU A 462 22.36 24.90 -7.57
N GLU A 463 22.85 23.84 -8.21
CA GLU A 463 23.40 23.92 -9.56
C GLU A 463 22.27 23.81 -10.61
N LYS A 464 21.97 24.91 -11.33
CA LYS A 464 21.01 24.89 -12.44
C LYS A 464 21.67 24.35 -13.71
N ARG A 465 21.47 23.05 -14.02
CA ARG A 465 22.05 22.34 -15.18
C ARG A 465 21.10 22.34 -16.38
N ASN A 466 21.58 22.78 -17.55
CA ASN A 466 20.83 22.70 -18.82
C ASN A 466 21.14 21.37 -19.52
N THR A 467 20.36 20.32 -19.22
CA THR A 467 20.52 18.95 -19.74
C THR A 467 19.27 18.52 -20.50
N PHE A 468 19.41 17.73 -21.57
CA PHE A 468 18.30 17.38 -22.44
C PHE A 468 17.43 16.25 -21.84
N PRO A 469 16.09 16.31 -21.95
CA PRO A 469 15.29 17.49 -22.26
C PRO A 469 15.25 18.43 -21.05
N ALA A 470 15.44 19.73 -21.29
CA ALA A 470 15.44 20.75 -20.25
C ALA A 470 14.01 21.31 -20.10
N LEU A 471 13.21 20.68 -19.25
CA LEU A 471 11.80 21.05 -19.10
C LEU A 471 11.62 22.38 -18.35
N PRO A 472 10.58 23.17 -18.68
CA PRO A 472 10.19 24.33 -17.90
C PRO A 472 9.70 23.93 -16.50
N TRP A 473 9.61 24.90 -15.59
CA TRP A 473 9.03 24.76 -14.24
C TRP A 473 9.71 23.74 -13.29
N ILE A 474 10.84 23.13 -13.67
CA ILE A 474 11.74 22.40 -12.76
C ILE A 474 12.20 23.27 -11.58
N TYR A 475 12.40 24.56 -11.82
CA TYR A 475 12.76 25.55 -10.80
C TYR A 475 11.55 26.44 -10.51
N ILE A 476 11.14 26.53 -9.23
CA ILE A 476 10.16 27.50 -8.74
C ILE A 476 10.94 28.63 -8.08
N ASP A 477 10.70 29.87 -8.48
CA ASP A 477 11.23 31.05 -7.81
C ASP A 477 10.27 31.46 -6.68
N ASN A 478 10.79 31.67 -5.46
CA ASN A 478 10.03 31.94 -4.24
C ASN A 478 8.89 30.92 -3.92
N PRO A 479 9.17 29.60 -3.86
CA PRO A 479 8.16 28.57 -3.61
C PRO A 479 7.55 28.68 -2.21
N LYS A 480 6.24 28.41 -2.10
CA LYS A 480 5.55 28.26 -0.81
C LYS A 480 6.08 27.05 -0.05
N ALA A 481 6.39 27.25 1.23
CA ALA A 481 6.84 26.21 2.14
C ALA A 481 6.19 26.35 3.53
N LEU A 482 6.21 25.28 4.31
CA LEU A 482 5.89 25.23 5.74
C LEU A 482 7.19 25.10 6.53
N ASP A 483 7.49 26.02 7.45
CA ASP A 483 8.64 25.86 8.35
C ASP A 483 8.38 24.74 9.37
N THR A 484 9.38 23.88 9.64
CA THR A 484 9.26 22.80 10.64
C THR A 484 10.09 23.09 11.91
N PRO A 485 9.72 22.50 13.06
CA PRO A 485 10.53 22.56 14.27
C PRO A 485 11.95 21.96 14.13
N ALA A 486 12.23 21.19 13.06
CA ALA A 486 13.53 20.62 12.77
C ALA A 486 14.47 21.56 11.99
N GLY A 487 14.03 22.80 11.68
CA GLY A 487 14.84 23.82 11.00
C GLY A 487 14.94 23.66 9.47
N ASP A 488 14.32 22.63 8.90
CA ASP A 488 14.01 22.54 7.47
C ASP A 488 12.54 22.90 7.22
N ARG A 489 12.12 22.93 5.95
CA ARG A 489 10.76 23.34 5.55
C ARG A 489 10.10 22.32 4.64
N LEU A 490 8.77 22.24 4.53
CA LEU A 490 8.07 21.32 3.62
C LEU A 490 7.52 22.09 2.40
N LEU A 491 7.81 21.63 1.18
CA LEU A 491 7.36 22.26 -0.06
C LEU A 491 5.86 22.06 -0.26
N VAL A 492 5.08 23.14 -0.28
CA VAL A 492 3.62 23.16 -0.53
C VAL A 492 3.29 23.96 -1.79
N ASP A 493 4.10 23.76 -2.83
CA ASP A 493 4.00 24.47 -4.11
C ASP A 493 4.35 23.56 -5.29
N GLY A 494 4.04 24.02 -6.50
CA GLY A 494 4.16 23.24 -7.72
C GLY A 494 3.39 21.92 -7.63
N TRP A 495 3.98 20.84 -8.11
CA TRP A 495 3.37 19.50 -8.09
C TRP A 495 3.13 18.96 -6.67
N TYR A 496 3.93 19.38 -5.68
CA TYR A 496 3.74 18.99 -4.26
C TYR A 496 2.65 19.81 -3.55
N GLY A 497 2.15 20.88 -4.18
CA GLY A 497 0.92 21.54 -3.73
C GLY A 497 -0.36 20.77 -4.10
N TYR A 498 -0.28 19.78 -5.00
CA TYR A 498 -1.43 19.00 -5.47
C TYR A 498 -1.51 17.63 -4.79
N ALA A 499 -0.43 16.85 -4.80
CA ALA A 499 -0.38 15.54 -4.12
C ALA A 499 1.02 15.24 -3.57
N ARG A 500 1.08 14.68 -2.35
CA ARG A 500 2.32 14.49 -1.57
C ARG A 500 3.35 13.57 -2.27
N LYS A 501 2.88 12.67 -3.13
CA LYS A 501 3.66 11.64 -3.84
C LYS A 501 3.32 11.53 -5.34
N LEU A 502 2.86 12.59 -6.00
CA LEU A 502 2.45 12.57 -7.43
C LEU A 502 3.42 11.83 -8.37
N HIS A 503 4.73 12.07 -8.22
CA HIS A 503 5.77 11.33 -8.95
C HIS A 503 5.65 9.80 -8.88
N TYR A 504 5.28 9.21 -7.75
CA TYR A 504 5.10 7.75 -7.63
C TYR A 504 3.94 7.24 -8.49
N THR A 505 2.88 8.04 -8.67
CA THR A 505 1.78 7.72 -9.61
C THR A 505 2.29 7.70 -11.05
N CYS A 506 3.17 8.64 -11.42
CA CYS A 506 3.80 8.63 -12.74
C CYS A 506 4.74 7.43 -12.93
N ASP A 507 5.51 7.07 -11.90
CA ASP A 507 6.38 5.88 -11.92
C ASP A 507 5.56 4.58 -12.09
N VAL A 508 4.44 4.44 -11.38
CA VAL A 508 3.48 3.34 -11.55
C VAL A 508 2.91 3.33 -12.97
N PHE A 509 2.53 4.49 -13.52
CA PHE A 509 2.08 4.60 -14.90
C PHE A 509 3.15 4.11 -15.89
N PHE A 510 4.42 4.50 -15.74
CA PHE A 510 5.49 4.00 -16.59
C PHE A 510 5.61 2.47 -16.49
N ALA A 511 5.68 1.93 -15.26
CA ALA A 511 5.77 0.50 -15.04
C ALA A 511 4.61 -0.26 -15.72
N VAL A 512 3.37 0.11 -15.42
CA VAL A 512 2.16 -0.48 -16.01
C VAL A 512 2.18 -0.41 -17.53
N THR A 513 2.57 0.71 -18.15
CA THR A 513 2.65 0.80 -19.62
C THR A 513 3.72 -0.08 -20.26
N TRP A 514 4.82 -0.39 -19.56
CA TRP A 514 5.84 -1.32 -20.06
C TRP A 514 5.35 -2.77 -20.04
N GLY A 515 4.47 -3.14 -19.11
CA GLY A 515 3.73 -4.41 -19.16
C GLY A 515 2.66 -4.37 -20.25
N LEU A 516 1.76 -3.39 -20.17
CA LEU A 516 0.57 -3.25 -21.02
C LEU A 516 0.87 -3.30 -22.52
N ILE A 517 1.96 -2.68 -23.00
CA ILE A 517 2.35 -2.70 -24.42
C ILE A 517 2.49 -4.12 -25.00
N THR A 518 2.74 -5.14 -24.16
CA THR A 518 2.84 -6.55 -24.56
C THR A 518 1.50 -7.31 -24.56
N GLY A 519 0.42 -6.70 -24.07
CA GLY A 519 -0.85 -7.37 -23.83
C GLY A 519 -0.82 -8.32 -22.63
N PHE A 520 -1.73 -9.29 -22.61
CA PHE A 520 -1.96 -10.17 -21.44
C PHE A 520 -1.65 -11.66 -21.70
N LYS A 521 -1.00 -11.98 -22.83
CA LYS A 521 -0.66 -13.37 -23.22
C LYS A 521 0.44 -14.02 -22.35
N SER A 522 1.28 -13.20 -21.70
CA SER A 522 2.40 -13.62 -20.86
C SER A 522 2.37 -12.88 -19.52
N PRO A 523 2.61 -13.55 -18.37
CA PRO A 523 2.71 -12.88 -17.09
C PRO A 523 4.08 -12.21 -16.85
N PHE A 524 5.14 -12.56 -17.60
CA PHE A 524 6.48 -12.06 -17.29
C PHE A 524 6.67 -10.54 -17.55
N PRO A 525 6.10 -9.93 -18.61
CA PRO A 525 6.05 -8.47 -18.72
C PRO A 525 5.33 -7.77 -17.56
N TRP A 526 4.43 -8.47 -16.86
CA TRP A 526 3.65 -7.96 -15.73
C TRP A 526 4.35 -8.12 -14.37
N PHE A 527 5.44 -8.89 -14.29
CA PHE A 527 6.24 -9.01 -13.06
C PHE A 527 6.75 -7.64 -12.58
N TYR A 528 7.33 -6.83 -13.47
CA TYR A 528 7.83 -5.50 -13.11
C TYR A 528 6.71 -4.56 -12.62
N PRO A 529 5.58 -4.36 -13.33
CA PRO A 529 4.41 -3.64 -12.81
C PRO A 529 4.00 -4.06 -11.40
N VAL A 530 3.77 -5.36 -11.17
CA VAL A 530 3.29 -5.86 -9.87
C VAL A 530 4.33 -5.64 -8.77
N PHE A 531 5.59 -6.02 -9.01
CA PHE A 531 6.70 -5.80 -8.08
C PHE A 531 6.86 -4.31 -7.74
N PHE A 532 6.79 -3.44 -8.74
CA PHE A 532 6.96 -2.01 -8.56
C PHE A 532 5.82 -1.38 -7.76
N CYS A 533 4.56 -1.77 -8.02
CA CYS A 533 3.40 -1.32 -7.26
C CYS A 533 3.52 -1.69 -5.77
N CYS A 534 3.86 -2.95 -5.46
CA CYS A 534 4.07 -3.38 -4.07
C CYS A 534 5.24 -2.62 -3.41
N MET A 535 6.37 -2.48 -4.11
CA MET A 535 7.55 -1.77 -3.62
C MET A 535 7.27 -0.30 -3.34
N ILE A 536 6.58 0.41 -4.26
CA ILE A 536 6.35 1.85 -4.14
C ILE A 536 5.26 2.18 -3.11
N ALA A 537 4.26 1.32 -2.92
CA ALA A 537 3.28 1.43 -1.83
C ALA A 537 3.97 1.29 -0.46
N HIS A 538 4.79 0.24 -0.27
CA HIS A 538 5.60 0.07 0.94
C HIS A 538 6.57 1.25 1.17
N ARG A 539 7.24 1.72 0.10
CA ARG A 539 8.12 2.90 0.15
C ARG A 539 7.38 4.18 0.52
N ALA A 540 6.13 4.35 0.11
CA ALA A 540 5.30 5.49 0.47
C ALA A 540 4.91 5.45 1.95
N SER A 541 4.42 4.30 2.45
CA SER A 541 4.04 4.13 3.86
C SER A 541 5.21 4.44 4.81
N ARG A 542 6.36 3.76 4.59
CA ARG A 542 7.58 3.92 5.39
C ARG A 542 8.15 5.35 5.38
N ASP A 543 7.90 6.13 4.32
CA ASP A 543 8.32 7.53 4.25
C ASP A 543 7.34 8.48 4.96
N ILE A 544 6.03 8.24 4.88
CA ILE A 544 5.00 9.01 5.61
C ILE A 544 5.19 8.86 7.11
N GLU A 545 5.40 7.64 7.60
CA GLU A 545 5.62 7.35 9.02
C GLU A 545 6.86 8.10 9.57
N ARG A 546 8.00 7.99 8.86
CA ARG A 546 9.22 8.75 9.19
C ARG A 546 8.98 10.26 9.19
N CYS A 547 8.18 10.76 8.25
CA CYS A 547 7.87 12.19 8.17
C CYS A 547 6.96 12.66 9.32
N ARG A 548 5.96 11.85 9.73
CA ARG A 548 5.17 12.08 10.95
C ARG A 548 6.09 12.12 12.18
N ASN A 549 6.93 11.10 12.35
CA ASN A 549 7.84 10.94 13.49
C ASN A 549 8.96 12.00 13.55
N LYS A 550 9.31 12.62 12.42
CA LYS A 550 10.29 13.71 12.32
C LYS A 550 9.68 15.10 12.50
N TYR A 551 8.60 15.44 11.79
CA TYR A 551 8.09 16.82 11.72
C TYR A 551 6.86 17.09 12.61
N GLY A 552 6.19 16.07 13.14
CA GLY A 552 5.06 16.21 14.07
C GLY A 552 3.93 17.08 13.51
N GLU A 553 3.53 18.12 14.25
CA GLU A 553 2.46 19.04 13.85
C GLU A 553 2.71 19.73 12.50
N ALA A 554 3.97 19.96 12.11
CA ALA A 554 4.27 20.50 10.78
C ALA A 554 3.98 19.50 9.64
N TRP A 555 3.99 18.18 9.94
CA TRP A 555 3.48 17.18 9.00
C TRP A 555 1.95 17.16 8.97
N LYS A 556 1.26 17.30 10.11
CA LYS A 556 -0.22 17.38 10.13
C LYS A 556 -0.73 18.58 9.32
N GLU A 557 -0.10 19.75 9.44
CA GLU A 557 -0.41 20.93 8.63
C GLU A 557 -0.05 20.73 7.14
N TYR A 558 0.99 19.94 6.83
CA TYR A 558 1.30 19.53 5.46
C TYR A 558 0.24 18.58 4.89
N GLU A 559 -0.20 17.59 5.66
CA GLU A 559 -1.29 16.68 5.29
C GLU A 559 -2.62 17.44 5.13
N ARG A 560 -2.91 18.44 5.97
CA ARG A 560 -4.11 19.29 5.85
C ARG A 560 -4.08 20.20 4.62
N ARG A 561 -2.90 20.72 4.21
CA ARG A 561 -2.76 21.55 3.01
C ARG A 561 -2.70 20.76 1.71
N VAL A 562 -2.20 19.53 1.76
CA VAL A 562 -2.02 18.64 0.60
C VAL A 562 -2.60 17.27 0.98
N PRO A 563 -3.93 17.11 1.06
CA PRO A 563 -4.57 15.90 1.59
C PRO A 563 -4.35 14.67 0.72
N TYR A 564 -4.21 14.86 -0.59
CA TYR A 564 -4.01 13.80 -1.56
C TYR A 564 -2.61 13.21 -1.48
N LEU A 565 -2.53 11.87 -1.37
CA LEU A 565 -1.25 11.16 -1.35
C LEU A 565 -0.69 10.99 -2.77
N PHE A 566 -1.45 10.33 -3.64
CA PHE A 566 -1.00 9.92 -4.98
C PHE A 566 -1.64 10.75 -6.09
N ILE A 567 -2.96 10.64 -6.24
CA ILE A 567 -3.74 11.28 -7.31
C ILE A 567 -4.45 12.52 -6.72
N PRO A 568 -4.29 13.72 -7.31
CA PRO A 568 -5.05 14.91 -6.95
C PRO A 568 -6.42 14.91 -7.65
N PRO A 569 -7.43 15.64 -7.12
CA PRO A 569 -8.79 15.63 -7.65
C PRO A 569 -8.87 16.34 -8.98
N ILE A 570 -9.85 15.94 -9.80
CA ILE A 570 -10.14 16.54 -11.10
C ILE A 570 -10.98 17.79 -10.86
N VAL A 571 -10.33 18.94 -10.65
CA VAL A 571 -11.03 20.21 -10.37
C VAL A 571 -11.75 20.73 -11.62
N ALA A 572 -13.04 20.42 -11.72
CA ALA A 572 -13.98 21.02 -12.65
C ALA A 572 -14.41 22.43 -12.17
N ASP A 573 -13.46 23.37 -12.27
CA ASP A 573 -13.63 24.83 -12.15
C ASP A 573 -13.94 25.48 -10.77
N ASP A 574 -14.29 26.78 -10.80
CA ASP A 574 -14.67 27.69 -9.70
C ASP A 574 -13.67 28.04 -8.58
N ALA A 575 -12.38 28.17 -8.94
CA ALA A 575 -11.36 28.80 -8.07
C ALA A 575 -10.43 29.79 -8.81
N LEU A 576 -10.98 30.73 -9.60
CA LEU A 576 -10.17 31.70 -10.37
C LEU A 576 -10.61 33.17 -10.29
N CYS A 577 -10.57 33.74 -9.09
CA CYS A 577 -10.37 35.18 -8.90
C CYS A 577 -9.20 35.47 -7.94
N VAL A 578 -8.43 36.51 -8.25
CA VAL A 578 -7.30 37.04 -7.46
C VAL A 578 -6.06 36.12 -7.32
N ALA A 579 -5.43 35.74 -8.44
CA ALA A 579 -3.96 35.61 -8.52
C ALA A 579 -3.41 35.64 -9.98
N SER A 580 -2.48 36.56 -10.24
CA SER A 580 -1.54 36.65 -11.39
C SER A 580 -1.70 35.73 -12.63
N ARG A 581 -1.95 36.36 -13.79
CA ARG A 581 -1.89 35.77 -15.15
C ARG A 581 -0.57 35.00 -15.41
N ARG A 582 -0.58 33.64 -15.43
CA ARG A 582 0.46 32.79 -16.08
C ARG A 582 0.19 31.26 -16.10
N ARG A 583 -1.07 30.79 -16.20
CA ARG A 583 -1.41 29.34 -16.16
C ARG A 583 -2.46 28.90 -17.19
N GLU A 584 -2.09 28.89 -18.47
CA GLU A 584 -2.95 28.38 -19.57
C GLU A 584 -2.69 26.91 -19.99
N PRO A 585 -1.45 26.39 -20.10
CA PRO A 585 -1.23 25.05 -20.66
C PRO A 585 -1.68 23.89 -19.77
N MET A 586 -2.03 24.11 -18.50
CA MET A 586 -2.52 23.07 -17.60
C MET A 586 -3.99 22.67 -17.84
N ARG A 587 -4.86 23.57 -18.33
CA ARG A 587 -6.29 23.27 -18.50
C ARG A 587 -6.55 22.20 -19.56
N ALA A 588 -5.75 22.15 -20.62
CA ALA A 588 -5.89 21.14 -21.67
C ALA A 588 -5.57 19.71 -21.19
N PHE A 589 -4.68 19.55 -20.18
CA PHE A 589 -4.19 18.23 -19.77
C PHE A 589 -5.28 17.35 -19.13
N PHE A 590 -6.08 17.91 -18.22
CA PHE A 590 -7.15 17.17 -17.55
C PHE A 590 -8.37 16.92 -18.45
N ILE A 591 -8.77 17.92 -19.27
CA ILE A 591 -9.96 17.82 -20.14
C ILE A 591 -9.82 16.70 -21.18
N THR A 592 -8.60 16.45 -21.69
CA THR A 592 -8.37 15.41 -22.71
C THR A 592 -8.36 13.98 -22.14
N PHE A 593 -8.26 13.79 -20.82
CA PHE A 593 -7.95 12.48 -20.24
C PHE A 593 -9.16 11.65 -19.76
N LEU A 594 -10.35 12.26 -19.70
CA LEU A 594 -11.55 11.66 -19.09
C LEU A 594 -12.74 11.55 -20.04
N HIS A 595 -12.58 11.97 -21.30
CA HIS A 595 -13.58 11.79 -22.34
C HIS A 595 -13.25 10.57 -23.21
N TYR A 596 -14.14 9.57 -23.11
CA TYR A 596 -14.17 8.26 -23.79
C TYR A 596 -13.32 7.11 -23.19
N PRO A 597 -13.85 5.87 -23.21
CA PRO A 597 -13.53 4.87 -22.19
C PRO A 597 -12.52 3.80 -22.63
N VAL A 598 -11.69 3.36 -21.68
CA VAL A 598 -10.94 2.09 -21.78
C VAL A 598 -11.72 1.00 -21.04
N TYR A 599 -12.58 0.29 -21.77
CA TYR A 599 -13.26 -0.91 -21.24
C TYR A 599 -12.30 -2.12 -21.23
N ALA A 600 -11.63 -2.36 -20.09
CA ALA A 600 -11.36 -3.70 -19.54
C ALA A 600 -10.60 -3.64 -18.20
N MET A 601 -11.10 -4.38 -17.21
CA MET A 601 -10.36 -4.92 -16.05
C MET A 601 -9.58 -3.95 -15.14
N SER A 602 -10.35 -3.25 -14.31
CA SER A 602 -10.13 -3.22 -12.86
C SER A 602 -11.50 -3.24 -12.19
N SER A 603 -11.83 -4.31 -11.46
CA SER A 603 -13.18 -4.51 -10.89
C SER A 603 -13.46 -3.64 -9.66
N GLN A 604 -12.42 -3.15 -8.97
CA GLN A 604 -12.56 -2.28 -7.81
C GLN A 604 -12.40 -0.79 -8.17
N SER A 605 -11.34 -0.40 -8.89
CA SER A 605 -11.13 1.03 -9.18
C SER A 605 -12.16 1.64 -10.15
N SER A 606 -13.03 0.82 -10.77
CA SER A 606 -14.18 1.31 -11.56
C SER A 606 -15.48 1.40 -10.76
N GLN A 607 -15.50 0.96 -9.50
CA GLN A 607 -16.56 1.25 -8.54
C GLN A 607 -16.31 2.60 -7.86
N ASP A 608 -15.09 2.86 -7.37
CA ASP A 608 -14.69 4.15 -6.78
C ASP A 608 -15.04 5.33 -7.71
N ASP A 609 -14.60 5.23 -8.97
CA ASP A 609 -14.82 6.20 -10.06
C ASP A 609 -16.32 6.43 -10.37
N ARG A 610 -17.21 5.50 -10.00
CA ARG A 610 -18.68 5.65 -10.13
C ARG A 610 -19.30 6.23 -8.85
N ILE A 611 -18.77 5.84 -7.70
CA ILE A 611 -19.24 6.27 -6.37
C ILE A 611 -18.90 7.74 -6.10
N GLU A 612 -17.74 8.24 -6.56
CA GLU A 612 -17.44 9.68 -6.49
C GLU A 612 -18.41 10.50 -7.35
N ARG A 613 -18.69 10.08 -8.59
CA ARG A 613 -19.71 10.73 -9.45
C ARG A 613 -21.11 10.67 -8.85
N LEU A 614 -21.49 9.52 -8.28
CA LEU A 614 -22.75 9.36 -7.57
C LEU A 614 -22.83 10.29 -6.33
N GLN A 615 -21.75 10.48 -5.58
CA GLN A 615 -21.69 11.46 -4.48
C GLN A 615 -21.84 12.91 -4.98
N GLU A 616 -21.31 13.26 -6.14
CA GLU A 616 -21.49 14.58 -6.74
C GLU A 616 -22.95 14.79 -7.17
N ASP A 617 -23.55 13.85 -7.91
CA ASP A 617 -24.95 13.91 -8.34
C ASP A 617 -25.94 13.97 -7.16
N LEU A 618 -25.70 13.20 -6.09
CA LEU A 618 -26.54 13.23 -4.90
C LEU A 618 -26.38 14.52 -4.11
N ARG A 619 -25.17 15.06 -4.01
CA ARG A 619 -24.92 16.35 -3.37
C ARG A 619 -25.59 17.48 -4.15
N ASP A 620 -25.52 17.47 -5.47
CA ASP A 620 -26.24 18.38 -6.36
C ASP A 620 -27.77 18.24 -6.17
N CYS A 621 -28.28 17.01 -6.11
CA CYS A 621 -29.71 16.72 -5.87
C CYS A 621 -30.20 17.34 -4.55
N PHE A 622 -29.63 16.94 -3.41
CA PHE A 622 -30.11 17.37 -2.10
C PHE A 622 -29.81 18.85 -1.81
N ALA A 623 -28.72 19.42 -2.34
CA ALA A 623 -28.45 20.86 -2.23
C ALA A 623 -29.45 21.73 -3.04
N ASN A 624 -30.21 21.13 -3.97
CA ASN A 624 -31.25 21.78 -4.75
C ASN A 624 -32.68 21.31 -4.40
N ASP A 625 -32.91 20.65 -3.24
CA ASP A 625 -34.28 20.36 -2.75
C ASP A 625 -35.08 21.67 -2.65
N PRO A 626 -36.17 21.85 -3.43
CA PRO A 626 -36.93 23.11 -3.45
C PRO A 626 -37.59 23.45 -2.10
N HIS A 627 -37.61 22.49 -1.16
CA HIS A 627 -38.13 22.66 0.20
C HIS A 627 -37.03 22.77 1.28
N GLY A 628 -35.75 22.53 0.93
CA GLY A 628 -34.60 22.66 1.84
C GLY A 628 -34.63 21.75 3.07
N ARG A 629 -35.34 20.62 3.02
CA ARG A 629 -35.53 19.69 4.16
C ARG A 629 -34.29 18.84 4.41
N PHE A 630 -33.57 18.50 3.35
CA PHE A 630 -32.41 17.61 3.37
C PHE A 630 -31.09 18.38 3.26
N VAL A 631 -30.12 18.02 4.11
CA VAL A 631 -28.74 18.49 4.04
C VAL A 631 -27.82 17.29 3.90
N TRP A 632 -26.96 17.29 2.89
CA TRP A 632 -25.94 16.26 2.67
C TRP A 632 -24.86 16.33 3.78
N GLU A 633 -24.73 15.26 4.60
CA GLU A 633 -23.66 15.17 5.61
C GLU A 633 -22.44 14.39 5.09
N GLY A 634 -22.60 13.36 4.24
CA GLY A 634 -21.44 12.65 3.67
C GLY A 634 -21.70 11.26 3.08
N PHE A 635 -20.62 10.54 2.75
CA PHE A 635 -20.61 9.11 2.45
C PHE A 635 -20.24 8.32 3.72
N LEU A 636 -20.86 7.16 3.93
CA LEU A 636 -20.63 6.31 5.10
C LEU A 636 -19.85 5.03 4.74
N GLY A 637 -20.17 4.41 3.60
CA GLY A 637 -19.52 3.18 3.18
C GLY A 637 -20.21 2.54 1.96
N GLN A 638 -19.60 1.48 1.46
CA GLN A 638 -20.12 0.68 0.35
C GLN A 638 -20.23 -0.77 0.80
N GLY A 639 -21.44 -1.34 0.69
CA GLY A 639 -21.66 -2.78 0.83
C GLY A 639 -21.67 -3.48 -0.53
N GLY A 640 -21.71 -4.81 -0.53
CA GLY A 640 -21.79 -5.60 -1.78
C GLY A 640 -23.01 -5.24 -2.65
N ASN A 641 -24.09 -4.76 -2.01
CA ASN A 641 -25.38 -4.48 -2.63
C ASN A 641 -25.72 -2.97 -2.69
N GLY A 642 -24.73 -2.07 -2.64
CA GLY A 642 -24.95 -0.63 -2.87
C GLY A 642 -24.07 0.31 -2.03
N ALA A 643 -24.18 1.60 -2.31
CA ALA A 643 -23.47 2.67 -1.60
C ALA A 643 -24.37 3.37 -0.59
N ILE A 644 -23.81 3.75 0.56
CA ILE A 644 -24.53 4.24 1.75
C ILE A 644 -24.09 5.67 2.06
N TYR A 645 -25.05 6.58 2.12
CA TYR A 645 -24.84 8.02 2.27
C TYR A 645 -25.62 8.57 3.47
N LYS A 646 -25.10 9.65 4.06
CA LYS A 646 -25.67 10.31 5.24
C LYS A 646 -26.31 11.64 4.87
N LEU A 647 -27.54 11.83 5.32
CA LEU A 647 -28.29 13.07 5.20
C LEU A 647 -28.75 13.52 6.59
N LYS A 648 -29.04 14.81 6.71
CA LYS A 648 -29.80 15.37 7.83
C LYS A 648 -31.14 15.88 7.30
N GLN A 649 -32.23 15.40 7.87
CA GLN A 649 -33.59 15.84 7.59
C GLN A 649 -34.10 16.62 8.81
N ASP A 650 -34.30 17.93 8.65
CA ASP A 650 -34.60 18.89 9.72
C ASP A 650 -33.63 18.81 10.92
N GLN A 651 -33.98 18.05 11.97
CA GLN A 651 -33.15 17.81 13.16
C GLN A 651 -32.67 16.37 13.31
N ARG A 652 -33.18 15.43 12.49
CA ARG A 652 -32.81 14.02 12.51
C ARG A 652 -31.74 13.71 11.48
N ARG A 653 -30.89 12.72 11.75
CA ARG A 653 -30.01 12.13 10.74
C ARG A 653 -30.70 10.91 10.14
N ILE A 654 -30.55 10.75 8.83
CA ILE A 654 -31.02 9.60 8.08
C ILE A 654 -29.89 9.10 7.18
N VAL A 655 -30.06 7.87 6.72
CA VAL A 655 -29.22 7.23 5.73
C VAL A 655 -30.02 7.12 4.43
N VAL A 656 -29.35 7.20 3.28
CA VAL A 656 -29.89 6.71 2.02
C VAL A 656 -28.92 5.67 1.45
N LYS A 657 -29.41 4.45 1.23
CA LYS A 657 -28.70 3.40 0.50
C LYS A 657 -29.19 3.39 -0.94
N ILE A 658 -28.26 3.37 -1.90
CA ILE A 658 -28.57 3.41 -3.34
C ILE A 658 -27.96 2.19 -4.03
N VAL A 659 -28.77 1.52 -4.84
CA VAL A 659 -28.45 0.28 -5.55
C VAL A 659 -28.28 0.61 -7.04
N PRO A 660 -27.06 0.56 -7.61
CA PRO A 660 -26.85 0.89 -9.02
C PRO A 660 -27.27 -0.26 -9.94
N ASP A 661 -27.98 0.06 -11.04
CA ASP A 661 -28.49 -0.91 -12.03
C ASP A 661 -27.45 -1.92 -12.54
N ALA A 662 -26.19 -1.48 -12.64
CA ALA A 662 -25.11 -2.18 -13.32
C ALA A 662 -24.51 -3.39 -12.54
N PHE A 663 -25.21 -3.92 -11.53
CA PHE A 663 -24.80 -5.09 -10.76
C PHE A 663 -25.50 -6.40 -11.17
N PHE A 664 -26.65 -6.35 -11.84
CA PHE A 664 -27.44 -7.56 -12.17
C PHE A 664 -27.25 -8.09 -13.61
N ASP A 665 -26.59 -7.36 -14.50
CA ASP A 665 -26.37 -7.74 -15.91
C ASP A 665 -25.21 -8.75 -16.10
N SER A 666 -25.06 -9.68 -15.14
CA SER A 666 -24.11 -10.80 -15.20
C SER A 666 -24.64 -12.04 -14.48
N GLY A 667 -25.69 -12.64 -15.04
CA GLY A 667 -26.16 -13.96 -14.60
C GLY A 667 -25.07 -15.03 -14.78
N GLY A 668 -24.54 -15.56 -13.68
CA GLY A 668 -23.40 -16.47 -13.73
C GLY A 668 -22.80 -16.83 -12.37
N GLY A 669 -23.59 -17.45 -11.49
CA GLY A 669 -23.12 -17.99 -10.20
C GLY A 669 -22.16 -19.18 -10.37
N GLY A 670 -20.91 -18.90 -10.73
CA GLY A 670 -19.87 -19.91 -10.98
C GLY A 670 -19.23 -20.47 -9.72
N ASN A 671 -19.91 -21.39 -9.03
CA ASN A 671 -19.35 -22.08 -7.87
C ASN A 671 -18.20 -23.03 -8.28
N GLY A 672 -17.16 -23.14 -7.45
CA GLY A 672 -15.98 -23.95 -7.72
C GLY A 672 -16.18 -25.43 -7.38
N GLY A 673 -16.47 -26.26 -8.39
CA GLY A 673 -16.61 -27.72 -8.25
C GLY A 673 -15.69 -28.48 -9.22
N ASN A 674 -15.02 -29.53 -8.75
CA ASN A 674 -14.04 -30.30 -9.52
C ASN A 674 -14.48 -31.76 -9.74
N GLY A 675 -14.49 -32.20 -11.01
CA GLY A 675 -14.38 -33.61 -11.41
C GLY A 675 -15.65 -34.34 -11.83
N GLY A 676 -15.53 -35.19 -12.88
CA GLY A 676 -16.29 -36.45 -12.98
C GLY A 676 -17.19 -36.68 -14.20
N ASN A 677 -16.69 -37.50 -15.13
CA ASN A 677 -17.39 -38.54 -15.91
C ASN A 677 -18.54 -38.24 -16.92
N GLU A 678 -18.22 -38.58 -18.18
CA GLU A 678 -18.92 -39.56 -19.06
C GLU A 678 -20.35 -39.36 -19.62
N VAL A 679 -20.38 -39.28 -20.96
CA VAL A 679 -21.22 -40.08 -21.90
C VAL A 679 -22.76 -39.93 -21.88
N SER A 680 -23.31 -39.36 -22.96
CA SER A 680 -24.19 -40.06 -23.94
C SER A 680 -24.61 -39.13 -25.09
N ALA A 681 -25.45 -39.58 -26.04
CA ALA A 681 -25.72 -38.91 -27.32
C ALA A 681 -27.20 -38.96 -27.76
N GLY A 682 -27.58 -37.99 -28.60
CA GLY A 682 -28.88 -37.86 -29.31
C GLY A 682 -29.26 -36.37 -29.42
N SER A 683 -29.52 -35.73 -30.57
CA SER A 683 -30.35 -36.04 -31.75
C SER A 683 -31.85 -35.70 -31.58
N GLY A 684 -32.33 -34.65 -32.25
CA GLY A 684 -33.74 -34.29 -32.33
C GLY A 684 -33.97 -32.84 -32.78
N ASP A 685 -34.80 -32.63 -33.79
CA ASP A 685 -35.12 -31.32 -34.39
C ASP A 685 -36.22 -30.54 -33.61
N ASP A 686 -36.47 -29.29 -34.03
CA ASP A 686 -37.71 -28.50 -34.00
C ASP A 686 -38.82 -28.83 -32.95
N ASN A 687 -39.39 -27.85 -32.25
CA ASN A 687 -40.20 -26.79 -32.86
C ASN A 687 -40.61 -25.68 -31.85
N SER A 688 -41.32 -24.66 -32.33
CA SER A 688 -41.85 -23.51 -31.58
C SER A 688 -42.87 -23.86 -30.50
N GLY A 689 -42.77 -23.20 -29.34
CA GLY A 689 -43.83 -23.12 -28.33
C GLY A 689 -43.45 -22.11 -27.24
N GLY A 690 -43.94 -20.88 -27.34
CA GLY A 690 -43.86 -19.91 -26.24
C GLY A 690 -45.04 -20.10 -25.30
N ASP A 691 -44.77 -20.12 -24.00
CA ASP A 691 -45.77 -20.17 -22.93
C ASP A 691 -45.27 -19.28 -21.77
N ASP A 692 -46.10 -18.33 -21.33
CA ASP A 692 -45.68 -17.28 -20.40
C ASP A 692 -45.52 -17.80 -18.98
N ARG A 693 -44.32 -17.62 -18.40
CA ARG A 693 -44.09 -17.68 -16.95
C ARG A 693 -43.19 -16.55 -16.46
N SER A 694 -43.59 -15.32 -16.80
CA SER A 694 -43.15 -14.13 -16.07
C SER A 694 -43.87 -14.04 -14.72
N GLU A 695 -43.59 -15.01 -13.84
CA GLU A 695 -43.77 -14.84 -12.39
C GLU A 695 -42.39 -14.65 -11.78
N GLU A 696 -41.79 -13.50 -12.10
CA GLU A 696 -40.68 -12.97 -11.30
C GLU A 696 -41.23 -12.73 -9.89
N ALA A 697 -40.74 -13.49 -8.92
CA ALA A 697 -41.04 -13.20 -7.52
C ALA A 697 -40.60 -11.75 -7.25
N PRO A 698 -41.43 -10.89 -6.63
CA PRO A 698 -41.08 -9.50 -6.43
C PRO A 698 -39.73 -9.39 -5.72
N ASP A 699 -38.88 -8.48 -6.20
CA ASP A 699 -37.65 -8.18 -5.49
C ASP A 699 -38.03 -7.75 -4.07
N TRP A 700 -37.42 -8.35 -3.05
CA TRP A 700 -37.64 -7.96 -1.65
C TRP A 700 -37.36 -6.46 -1.48
N LEU A 701 -36.46 -5.92 -2.31
CA LEU A 701 -36.13 -4.51 -2.43
C LEU A 701 -37.29 -3.66 -2.98
N ASP A 702 -38.04 -4.15 -3.96
CA ASP A 702 -39.24 -3.46 -4.49
C ASP A 702 -40.37 -3.46 -3.45
N GLN A 703 -40.59 -4.58 -2.75
CA GLN A 703 -41.57 -4.64 -1.64
C GLN A 703 -41.18 -3.70 -0.48
N LEU A 704 -39.90 -3.63 -0.13
CA LEU A 704 -39.41 -2.68 0.87
C LEU A 704 -39.54 -1.22 0.40
N MET A 705 -39.37 -0.96 -0.90
CA MET A 705 -39.67 0.36 -1.48
C MET A 705 -41.17 0.68 -1.44
N GLU A 706 -42.07 -0.27 -1.70
CA GLU A 706 -43.52 -0.08 -1.51
C GLU A 706 -43.87 0.22 -0.05
N LEU A 707 -43.32 -0.52 0.92
CA LEU A 707 -43.53 -0.29 2.36
C LEU A 707 -42.98 1.07 2.82
N ASN A 708 -41.86 1.54 2.27
CA ASN A 708 -41.26 2.83 2.61
C ASN A 708 -41.98 4.03 1.95
N ASN A 709 -42.95 3.79 1.06
CA ASN A 709 -43.67 4.85 0.34
C ASN A 709 -44.89 5.43 1.09
N GLU A 710 -45.37 4.80 2.17
CA GLU A 710 -46.51 5.33 2.95
C GLU A 710 -46.13 6.49 3.90
N ALA A 711 -45.91 7.70 3.34
CA ALA A 711 -46.47 8.97 3.86
C ALA A 711 -45.97 10.23 3.11
N ASP A 712 -44.66 10.35 2.86
CA ASP A 712 -44.00 11.64 2.53
C ASP A 712 -43.39 11.71 1.10
N ILE A 713 -43.38 10.62 0.34
CA ILE A 713 -42.59 10.48 -0.91
C ILE A 713 -43.27 11.09 -2.15
N LEU A 714 -44.27 11.97 -1.97
CA LEU A 714 -44.81 12.81 -3.07
C LEU A 714 -43.87 13.95 -3.49
N GLN A 715 -42.78 14.18 -2.74
CA GLN A 715 -41.79 15.24 -3.01
C GLN A 715 -40.34 14.78 -2.75
N ASP A 716 -39.97 13.55 -3.07
CA ASP A 716 -38.58 13.09 -2.97
C ASP A 716 -37.67 13.84 -3.97
N PRO A 717 -36.60 14.52 -3.51
CA PRO A 717 -35.63 15.17 -4.39
C PRO A 717 -35.04 14.22 -5.44
N LEU A 718 -34.81 12.94 -5.11
CA LEU A 718 -34.22 11.98 -6.06
C LEU A 718 -35.17 11.68 -7.23
N VAL A 719 -36.47 11.55 -6.98
CA VAL A 719 -37.49 11.40 -8.03
C VAL A 719 -37.52 12.65 -8.92
N GLN A 720 -37.53 13.85 -8.33
CA GLN A 720 -37.60 15.12 -9.07
C GLN A 720 -36.34 15.38 -9.91
N TYR A 721 -35.16 15.14 -9.33
CA TYR A 721 -33.86 15.31 -9.98
C TYR A 721 -33.68 14.32 -11.15
N SER A 722 -34.09 13.06 -10.95
CA SER A 722 -34.12 12.02 -11.99
C SER A 722 -35.00 12.40 -13.19
N GLN A 723 -36.18 12.96 -12.94
CA GLN A 723 -37.07 13.44 -14.01
C GLN A 723 -36.57 14.71 -14.72
N ALA A 724 -35.81 15.57 -14.02
CA ALA A 724 -35.38 16.88 -14.55
C ALA A 724 -34.12 16.83 -15.43
N ARG A 725 -33.15 15.94 -15.12
CA ARG A 725 -31.92 15.74 -15.93
C ARG A 725 -31.98 14.36 -16.59
N GLY A 726 -32.50 14.31 -17.83
CA GLY A 726 -32.87 13.08 -18.55
C GLY A 726 -31.75 12.10 -18.98
N THR A 727 -30.74 11.87 -18.15
CA THR A 727 -29.65 10.90 -18.35
C THR A 727 -29.19 10.25 -17.04
N PHE A 728 -30.06 9.47 -16.39
CA PHE A 728 -29.65 8.51 -15.35
C PHE A 728 -29.84 7.07 -15.84
N ARG A 729 -28.77 6.27 -15.77
CA ARG A 729 -28.74 4.83 -16.09
C ARG A 729 -28.28 3.96 -14.92
N HIS A 730 -28.12 4.58 -13.73
CA HIS A 730 -27.36 4.06 -12.60
C HIS A 730 -27.99 4.38 -11.23
N MET A 731 -29.24 4.88 -11.23
CA MET A 731 -30.01 5.28 -10.04
C MET A 731 -31.50 5.02 -10.30
N THR A 732 -31.94 3.80 -10.03
CA THR A 732 -33.35 3.37 -10.14
C THR A 732 -33.96 2.94 -8.82
N ARG A 733 -33.14 2.41 -7.90
CA ARG A 733 -33.58 1.93 -6.58
C ARG A 733 -32.76 2.56 -5.45
N TRP A 734 -33.46 3.11 -4.46
CA TRP A 734 -32.88 3.66 -3.24
C TRP A 734 -33.85 3.49 -2.06
N ILE A 735 -33.29 3.41 -0.86
CA ILE A 735 -34.05 3.29 0.40
C ILE A 735 -33.49 4.29 1.41
N TYR A 736 -34.39 5.09 1.99
CA TYR A 736 -34.10 5.91 3.17
C TYR A 736 -34.21 5.04 4.44
N MET A 737 -33.27 5.21 5.37
CA MET A 737 -33.14 4.44 6.61
C MET A 737 -32.80 5.36 7.78
N GLU A 738 -32.97 4.90 9.01
CA GLU A 738 -32.52 5.62 10.21
C GLU A 738 -30.97 5.67 10.28
N TYR A 739 -30.39 6.81 10.67
CA TYR A 739 -28.96 6.87 10.99
C TYR A 739 -28.73 6.47 12.45
N ALA A 740 -28.08 5.32 12.67
CA ALA A 740 -27.67 4.89 14.00
C ALA A 740 -26.40 5.64 14.45
N GLU A 741 -26.48 6.31 15.60
CA GLU A 741 -25.40 7.18 16.09
C GLU A 741 -24.20 6.40 16.67
N ASN A 742 -24.38 5.15 17.13
CA ASN A 742 -23.45 4.45 18.03
C ASN A 742 -22.51 3.42 17.37
N GLY A 743 -22.53 3.31 16.04
CA GLY A 743 -21.66 2.41 15.25
C GLY A 743 -22.15 0.97 15.14
N MET A 744 -21.28 0.10 14.64
CA MET A 744 -21.57 -1.31 14.35
C MET A 744 -21.37 -2.20 15.57
N LEU A 745 -21.98 -3.39 15.56
CA LEU A 745 -21.78 -4.39 16.60
C LEU A 745 -20.33 -4.87 16.66
N GLN A 746 -19.68 -5.05 15.51
CA GLN A 746 -18.24 -5.31 15.42
C GLN A 746 -17.41 -4.25 16.18
N ASP A 747 -17.63 -2.95 15.94
CA ASP A 747 -16.87 -1.89 16.62
C ASP A 747 -17.10 -1.91 18.15
N LEU A 748 -18.29 -2.29 18.60
CA LEU A 748 -18.63 -2.40 20.03
C LEU A 748 -17.91 -3.59 20.69
N ILE A 749 -17.86 -4.72 19.99
CA ILE A 749 -17.15 -5.94 20.39
C ILE A 749 -15.64 -5.68 20.50
N ASP A 750 -15.05 -4.99 19.51
CA ASP A 750 -13.63 -4.59 19.48
C ASP A 750 -13.23 -3.64 20.62
N ARG A 751 -14.04 -2.62 20.89
CA ARG A 751 -13.81 -1.73 22.04
C ARG A 751 -13.92 -2.48 23.38
N HIS A 752 -14.82 -3.47 23.48
CA HIS A 752 -15.00 -4.25 24.71
C HIS A 752 -13.80 -5.14 25.04
N LEU A 753 -13.25 -5.88 24.07
CA LEU A 753 -12.03 -6.66 24.33
C LEU A 753 -10.85 -5.73 24.67
N ALA A 754 -10.66 -4.65 23.90
CA ALA A 754 -9.54 -3.73 24.09
C ALA A 754 -9.51 -3.09 25.49
N LEU A 755 -10.68 -2.77 26.07
CA LEU A 755 -10.80 -2.11 27.38
C LEU A 755 -10.88 -3.10 28.56
N TYR A 756 -11.59 -4.23 28.42
CA TYR A 756 -11.92 -5.09 29.57
C TYR A 756 -11.29 -6.49 29.53
N GLN A 757 -10.81 -6.97 28.38
CA GLN A 757 -10.10 -8.25 28.20
C GLN A 757 -10.83 -9.47 28.81
N LYS A 758 -12.16 -9.49 28.75
CA LYS A 758 -13.05 -10.52 29.29
C LYS A 758 -14.38 -10.55 28.52
N PRO A 759 -15.19 -11.63 28.59
CA PRO A 759 -16.52 -11.67 28.01
C PRO A 759 -17.45 -10.55 28.51
N PHE A 760 -18.51 -10.25 27.75
CA PHE A 760 -19.57 -9.33 28.18
C PHE A 760 -20.33 -9.89 29.42
N PRO A 761 -20.96 -9.03 30.24
CA PRO A 761 -21.89 -9.46 31.29
C PRO A 761 -23.01 -10.37 30.74
N ASN A 762 -23.34 -11.47 31.42
CA ASN A 762 -24.35 -12.42 30.94
C ASN A 762 -25.72 -11.76 30.76
N ARG A 763 -26.12 -10.87 31.69
CA ARG A 763 -27.35 -10.06 31.59
C ARG A 763 -27.41 -9.16 30.36
N LEU A 764 -26.27 -8.84 29.74
CA LEU A 764 -26.18 -8.14 28.45
C LEU A 764 -26.15 -9.13 27.28
N MET A 765 -25.38 -10.21 27.37
CA MET A 765 -25.30 -11.25 26.32
C MET A 765 -26.65 -11.90 26.02
N TRP A 766 -27.44 -12.25 27.03
CA TRP A 766 -28.80 -12.78 26.82
C TRP A 766 -29.74 -11.77 26.15
N ARG A 767 -29.52 -10.46 26.32
CA ARG A 767 -30.34 -9.41 25.69
C ARG A 767 -29.90 -9.14 24.25
N PHE A 768 -28.62 -9.24 23.93
CA PHE A 768 -28.14 -9.28 22.55
C PHE A 768 -28.72 -10.49 21.81
N PHE A 769 -28.67 -11.69 22.41
CA PHE A 769 -29.30 -12.89 21.84
C PHE A 769 -30.81 -12.67 21.63
N MET A 770 -31.51 -12.10 22.62
CA MET A 770 -32.95 -11.82 22.52
C MET A 770 -33.29 -10.83 21.40
N CYS A 771 -32.46 -9.81 21.19
CA CYS A 771 -32.66 -8.82 20.13
C CYS A 771 -32.56 -9.46 18.74
N LEU A 772 -31.52 -10.28 18.50
CA LEU A 772 -31.34 -10.97 17.22
C LEU A 772 -32.47 -11.99 16.95
N VAL A 773 -32.97 -12.65 18.00
CA VAL A 773 -34.14 -13.54 17.92
C VAL A 773 -35.44 -12.77 17.68
N ARG A 774 -35.62 -11.57 18.28
CA ARG A 774 -36.75 -10.67 17.95
C ARG A 774 -36.73 -10.23 16.51
N SER A 775 -35.59 -9.74 16.00
CA SER A 775 -35.47 -9.35 14.59
C SER A 775 -35.74 -10.53 13.64
N SER A 776 -35.40 -11.76 14.06
CA SER A 776 -35.73 -12.98 13.31
C SER A 776 -37.22 -13.39 13.39
N LEU A 777 -37.90 -13.10 14.50
CA LEU A 777 -39.37 -13.20 14.58
C LEU A 777 -40.05 -12.14 13.70
N GLU A 778 -39.54 -10.91 13.70
CA GLU A 778 -40.05 -9.81 12.86
C GLU A 778 -39.90 -10.17 11.37
N MET A 779 -38.73 -10.66 10.93
CA MET A 779 -38.55 -11.25 9.59
C MET A 779 -39.48 -12.44 9.31
N ALA A 780 -39.85 -13.23 10.32
CA ALA A 780 -40.71 -14.40 10.16
C ALA A 780 -42.22 -14.07 10.07
N TYR A 781 -42.66 -12.85 10.36
CA TYR A 781 -44.08 -12.48 10.35
C TYR A 781 -44.39 -11.13 9.68
N TYR A 782 -43.42 -10.50 9.00
CA TYR A 782 -43.55 -9.18 8.36
C TYR A 782 -44.76 -9.08 7.40
N ASP A 783 -44.96 -10.09 6.56
CA ASP A 783 -46.05 -10.18 5.56
C ASP A 783 -47.43 -10.46 6.18
N ARG A 784 -47.48 -10.76 7.49
CA ARG A 784 -48.62 -11.46 8.12
C ARG A 784 -49.51 -10.57 8.98
N GLY A 785 -49.22 -9.27 9.01
CA GLY A 785 -49.96 -8.28 9.81
C GLY A 785 -49.88 -8.52 11.33
N VAL A 786 -48.84 -9.20 11.80
CA VAL A 786 -48.64 -9.51 13.23
C VAL A 786 -47.78 -8.41 13.85
N ASP A 787 -48.40 -7.54 14.66
CA ASP A 787 -47.67 -6.54 15.45
C ASP A 787 -46.91 -7.22 16.60
N LEU A 788 -45.64 -7.55 16.34
CA LEU A 788 -44.70 -8.09 17.32
C LEU A 788 -44.10 -7.02 18.25
N SER A 789 -44.33 -5.74 17.97
CA SER A 789 -43.94 -4.65 18.87
C SER A 789 -44.90 -4.52 20.07
N ALA A 790 -46.20 -4.80 19.84
CA ALA A 790 -47.24 -4.82 20.86
C ALA A 790 -47.50 -6.22 21.46
N THR A 791 -47.18 -7.30 20.74
CA THR A 791 -47.41 -8.69 21.19
C THR A 791 -46.34 -9.16 22.21
N SER A 792 -46.77 -9.52 23.41
CA SER A 792 -45.93 -10.24 24.37
C SER A 792 -45.65 -11.68 23.89
N LEU A 793 -44.44 -12.21 24.11
CA LEU A 793 -44.01 -13.49 23.53
C LEU A 793 -44.89 -14.70 23.94
N GLY A 794 -45.59 -14.63 25.07
CA GLY A 794 -46.59 -15.65 25.46
C GLY A 794 -47.84 -15.71 24.58
N ASN A 795 -48.03 -14.74 23.68
CA ASN A 795 -49.17 -14.61 22.76
C ASN A 795 -48.73 -14.70 21.27
N LEU A 796 -47.53 -15.21 20.97
CA LEU A 796 -47.10 -15.46 19.59
C LEU A 796 -48.14 -16.31 18.83
N PRO A 797 -48.45 -16.00 17.56
CA PRO A 797 -49.47 -16.70 16.81
C PRO A 797 -49.06 -18.17 16.59
N SER A 798 -50.02 -19.09 16.67
CA SER A 798 -49.82 -20.53 16.38
C SER A 798 -49.68 -20.82 14.87
N MET A 799 -49.15 -19.87 14.11
CA MET A 799 -48.93 -19.92 12.67
C MET A 799 -47.45 -20.22 12.42
N ALA A 800 -47.17 -21.10 11.44
CA ALA A 800 -45.80 -21.38 11.05
C ALA A 800 -45.07 -20.08 10.63
N PRO A 801 -43.78 -19.93 10.98
CA PRO A 801 -42.93 -18.83 10.49
C PRO A 801 -42.95 -18.65 8.97
N GLY A 802 -42.65 -17.44 8.52
CA GLY A 802 -42.45 -17.08 7.12
C GLY A 802 -41.16 -17.65 6.52
N PRO A 803 -41.05 -17.65 5.17
CA PRO A 803 -39.93 -18.23 4.45
C PRO A 803 -38.66 -17.35 4.45
N LEU A 804 -38.74 -16.09 4.87
CA LEU A 804 -37.66 -15.10 4.77
C LEU A 804 -36.40 -15.48 5.56
N ALA A 805 -35.26 -15.51 4.86
CA ALA A 805 -33.91 -15.73 5.38
C ALA A 805 -33.04 -14.49 5.12
N HIS A 806 -32.23 -14.05 6.08
CA HIS A 806 -31.32 -12.91 5.91
C HIS A 806 -30.03 -13.29 5.16
N LEU A 807 -29.50 -14.49 5.40
CA LEU A 807 -28.31 -15.10 4.76
C LEU A 807 -26.98 -14.34 4.88
N ASP A 808 -26.95 -13.20 5.57
CA ASP A 808 -25.74 -12.38 5.78
C ASP A 808 -25.80 -11.66 7.15
N MET A 809 -26.38 -12.29 8.17
CA MET A 809 -26.43 -11.73 9.52
C MET A 809 -25.07 -11.94 10.22
N LYS A 810 -24.25 -10.89 10.21
CA LYS A 810 -22.87 -10.83 10.76
C LYS A 810 -22.63 -9.53 11.54
N GLY A 811 -21.51 -9.43 12.27
CA GLY A 811 -21.15 -8.24 13.07
C GLY A 811 -21.08 -6.92 12.27
N GLU A 812 -20.73 -7.01 10.98
CA GLU A 812 -20.71 -5.89 10.01
C GLU A 812 -22.12 -5.48 9.50
N ASN A 813 -23.17 -6.28 9.75
CA ASN A 813 -24.54 -6.02 9.30
C ASN A 813 -25.53 -5.81 10.48
N ILE A 814 -25.00 -5.58 11.68
CA ILE A 814 -25.79 -5.28 12.88
C ILE A 814 -25.33 -3.94 13.45
N VAL A 815 -26.29 -3.03 13.68
CA VAL A 815 -26.02 -1.65 14.12
C VAL A 815 -26.55 -1.40 15.52
N ILE A 816 -25.85 -0.55 16.28
CA ILE A 816 -26.19 -0.25 17.67
C ILE A 816 -27.13 0.97 17.74
N GLY A 817 -28.41 0.70 17.98
CA GLY A 817 -29.40 1.72 18.31
C GLY A 817 -29.18 2.33 19.70
N ASP A 818 -29.91 3.39 20.01
CA ASP A 818 -29.69 4.17 21.23
C ASP A 818 -30.00 3.39 22.53
N LEU A 819 -29.34 3.80 23.61
CA LEU A 819 -29.62 3.34 24.96
C LEU A 819 -30.53 4.36 25.67
N LEU A 820 -31.86 4.19 25.53
CA LEU A 820 -32.88 5.09 26.08
C LEU A 820 -33.80 4.32 27.07
N PRO A 821 -33.38 4.10 28.34
CA PRO A 821 -34.09 3.24 29.29
C PRO A 821 -35.53 3.66 29.61
N GLU A 822 -35.88 4.92 29.36
CA GLU A 822 -37.19 5.52 29.66
C GLU A 822 -38.21 5.35 28.51
N LEU A 823 -37.77 4.88 27.33
CA LEU A 823 -38.58 4.85 26.09
C LEU A 823 -38.67 3.45 25.44
N GLN A 824 -38.08 2.42 26.05
CA GLN A 824 -37.84 1.13 25.40
C GLN A 824 -38.62 -0.04 26.03
N HIS A 825 -38.85 -1.08 25.24
CA HIS A 825 -39.46 -2.35 25.68
C HIS A 825 -38.67 -2.94 26.88
N PRO A 826 -39.32 -3.61 27.87
CA PRO A 826 -38.67 -4.13 29.09
C PRO A 826 -37.42 -5.03 28.90
N GLU A 827 -37.21 -5.52 27.68
CA GLU A 827 -36.04 -6.33 27.30
C GLU A 827 -34.79 -5.47 27.04
N HIS A 828 -34.91 -4.16 26.81
CA HIS A 828 -33.80 -3.24 26.47
C HIS A 828 -33.39 -2.23 27.56
N VAL A 829 -34.01 -2.28 28.75
CA VAL A 829 -33.80 -1.34 29.89
C VAL A 829 -32.33 -1.16 30.33
N ILE A 830 -31.44 -2.08 29.95
CA ILE A 830 -30.00 -2.05 30.23
C ILE A 830 -29.13 -2.41 29.01
N SER A 831 -29.67 -2.38 27.79
CA SER A 831 -28.98 -2.86 26.60
C SER A 831 -29.52 -2.20 25.33
N PRO A 832 -28.66 -1.64 24.44
CA PRO A 832 -29.13 -1.02 23.21
C PRO A 832 -29.92 -2.01 22.34
N ILE A 833 -30.71 -1.48 21.41
CA ILE A 833 -31.39 -2.27 20.39
C ILE A 833 -30.39 -2.60 19.29
N LEU A 834 -30.17 -3.88 19.02
CA LEU A 834 -29.43 -4.35 17.85
C LEU A 834 -30.36 -4.31 16.64
N LYS A 835 -30.03 -3.51 15.63
CA LYS A 835 -30.82 -3.38 14.40
C LYS A 835 -30.12 -4.12 13.25
N LEU A 836 -30.80 -5.09 12.63
CA LEU A 836 -30.32 -5.74 11.41
C LEU A 836 -30.35 -4.74 10.23
N ILE A 837 -29.31 -4.78 9.40
CA ILE A 837 -29.22 -4.03 8.14
C ILE A 837 -28.64 -4.90 7.02
N ASP A 838 -28.66 -4.35 5.79
CA ASP A 838 -28.23 -5.02 4.56
C ASP A 838 -28.89 -6.38 4.29
N PHE A 839 -30.21 -6.33 4.15
CA PHE A 839 -31.04 -7.39 3.58
C PHE A 839 -30.70 -7.74 2.11
N GLY A 840 -29.60 -7.23 1.53
CA GLY A 840 -29.22 -7.47 0.14
C GLY A 840 -28.85 -8.92 -0.19
N GLY A 841 -28.59 -9.75 0.82
CA GLY A 841 -28.46 -11.21 0.68
C GLY A 841 -29.75 -11.99 0.94
N ALA A 842 -30.83 -11.31 1.35
CA ALA A 842 -32.04 -11.97 1.84
C ALA A 842 -32.84 -12.64 0.71
N GLN A 843 -33.54 -13.73 1.05
CA GLN A 843 -34.53 -14.34 0.16
C GLN A 843 -35.67 -14.98 0.94
N ASP A 844 -36.82 -15.13 0.30
CA ASP A 844 -37.78 -16.15 0.71
C ASP A 844 -37.28 -17.54 0.31
N VAL A 845 -37.20 -18.45 1.28
CA VAL A 845 -36.94 -19.88 1.08
C VAL A 845 -38.27 -20.62 1.02
N VAL A 846 -39.02 -20.38 -0.07
CA VAL A 846 -40.36 -20.95 -0.31
C VAL A 846 -40.30 -22.46 -0.56
N ASP A 847 -39.22 -22.93 -1.20
CA ASP A 847 -38.95 -24.34 -1.50
C ASP A 847 -37.54 -24.72 -0.97
N PRO A 848 -37.44 -25.24 0.27
CA PRO A 848 -36.19 -25.65 0.89
C PRO A 848 -35.46 -26.77 0.13
N GLU A 849 -36.19 -27.72 -0.44
CA GLU A 849 -35.68 -28.85 -1.23
C GLU A 849 -35.05 -28.40 -2.55
N ALA A 850 -35.74 -27.57 -3.33
CA ALA A 850 -35.20 -27.02 -4.58
C ALA A 850 -34.06 -26.02 -4.32
N ARG A 851 -34.06 -25.32 -3.18
CA ARG A 851 -32.89 -24.52 -2.74
C ARG A 851 -31.70 -25.43 -2.43
N ARG A 852 -31.91 -26.49 -1.65
CA ARG A 852 -30.87 -27.47 -1.27
C ARG A 852 -30.18 -28.05 -2.48
N GLU A 853 -30.94 -28.53 -3.46
CA GLU A 853 -30.40 -29.17 -4.66
C GLU A 853 -29.64 -28.18 -5.55
N ARG A 854 -30.12 -26.94 -5.68
CA ARG A 854 -29.46 -25.87 -6.44
C ARG A 854 -28.08 -25.49 -5.88
N ILE A 855 -27.89 -25.53 -4.56
CA ILE A 855 -26.64 -25.12 -3.90
C ILE A 855 -25.78 -26.30 -3.41
N GLY A 856 -26.23 -27.55 -3.59
CA GLY A 856 -25.53 -28.75 -3.11
C GLY A 856 -25.51 -28.91 -1.58
N ALA A 857 -26.48 -28.35 -0.87
CA ALA A 857 -26.53 -28.43 0.59
C ALA A 857 -26.92 -29.83 1.10
N GLN A 858 -26.45 -30.17 2.30
CA GLN A 858 -26.76 -31.46 2.95
C GLN A 858 -28.23 -31.56 3.39
N PHE A 859 -28.81 -30.45 3.88
CA PHE A 859 -30.17 -30.38 4.43
C PHE A 859 -31.02 -29.35 3.69
N ALA A 860 -32.32 -29.62 3.58
CA ALA A 860 -33.32 -28.66 3.17
C ALA A 860 -33.68 -27.82 4.40
N LEU A 861 -33.28 -26.55 4.42
CA LEU A 861 -33.44 -25.65 5.56
C LEU A 861 -34.42 -24.52 5.21
N THR A 862 -35.40 -24.29 6.08
CA THR A 862 -36.30 -23.12 6.01
C THR A 862 -35.56 -21.83 6.34
N GLY A 863 -36.11 -20.67 5.97
CA GLY A 863 -35.51 -19.38 6.28
C GLY A 863 -35.32 -19.13 7.78
N SER A 864 -36.25 -19.60 8.61
CA SER A 864 -36.12 -19.55 10.07
C SER A 864 -34.94 -20.39 10.59
N GLU A 865 -34.71 -21.60 10.05
CA GLU A 865 -33.59 -22.45 10.47
C GLU A 865 -32.22 -21.91 10.02
N LEU A 866 -32.20 -21.13 8.94
CA LEU A 866 -31.03 -20.39 8.46
C LEU A 866 -30.76 -19.18 9.36
N ASN A 867 -31.77 -18.34 9.63
CA ASN A 867 -31.64 -17.20 10.57
C ASN A 867 -31.13 -17.66 11.95
N ILE A 868 -31.62 -18.79 12.48
CA ILE A 868 -31.17 -19.36 13.76
C ILE A 868 -29.67 -19.75 13.73
N PHE A 869 -29.17 -20.22 12.60
CA PHE A 869 -27.75 -20.54 12.43
C PHE A 869 -26.88 -19.28 12.41
N ASP A 870 -27.33 -18.24 11.71
CA ASP A 870 -26.61 -16.97 11.61
C ASP A 870 -26.56 -16.26 12.99
N ILE A 871 -27.68 -16.25 13.74
CA ILE A 871 -27.70 -15.81 15.15
C ILE A 871 -26.68 -16.59 15.99
N GLY A 872 -26.60 -17.91 15.80
CA GLY A 872 -25.61 -18.76 16.47
C GLY A 872 -24.18 -18.33 16.18
N THR A 873 -23.89 -17.94 14.94
CA THR A 873 -22.56 -17.48 14.49
C THR A 873 -22.21 -16.14 15.11
N VAL A 874 -23.13 -15.16 15.06
CA VAL A 874 -22.96 -13.85 15.71
C VAL A 874 -22.75 -13.99 17.23
N MET A 875 -23.47 -14.92 17.87
CA MET A 875 -23.32 -15.17 19.31
C MET A 875 -21.99 -15.88 19.68
N VAL A 876 -21.35 -16.62 18.76
CA VAL A 876 -19.94 -17.05 18.93
C VAL A 876 -19.01 -15.83 18.88
N TYR A 877 -19.18 -14.96 17.89
CA TYR A 877 -18.31 -13.79 17.69
C TYR A 877 -18.35 -12.82 18.88
N ILE A 878 -19.54 -12.48 19.39
CA ILE A 878 -19.76 -11.69 20.62
C ILE A 878 -19.02 -12.28 21.84
N LEU A 879 -18.86 -13.60 21.89
CA LEU A 879 -18.42 -14.34 23.07
C LEU A 879 -16.92 -14.68 23.05
N LEU A 880 -16.30 -14.88 21.88
CA LEU A 880 -14.88 -15.24 21.75
C LEU A 880 -13.93 -14.09 21.40
N HIS A 881 -14.40 -13.08 20.66
CA HIS A 881 -13.53 -12.08 20.03
C HIS A 881 -12.43 -12.71 19.15
N GLU A 882 -12.85 -13.53 18.20
CA GLU A 882 -12.00 -14.08 17.14
C GLU A 882 -12.62 -13.67 15.80
N ALA A 883 -11.83 -13.07 14.89
CA ALA A 883 -12.37 -12.33 13.76
C ALA A 883 -13.19 -13.18 12.78
N GLU A 884 -14.35 -12.67 12.35
CA GLU A 884 -15.28 -13.35 11.42
C GLU A 884 -14.57 -13.80 10.11
N GLY A 885 -13.51 -13.10 9.68
CA GLY A 885 -12.73 -13.43 8.49
C GLY A 885 -11.73 -14.59 8.60
N ASP A 886 -11.35 -15.03 9.81
CA ASP A 886 -10.46 -16.20 10.01
C ASP A 886 -11.25 -17.50 10.26
N TYR A 887 -12.55 -17.40 10.56
CA TYR A 887 -13.46 -18.54 10.65
C TYR A 887 -13.81 -19.13 9.27
N ARG A 888 -12.86 -19.90 8.73
CA ARG A 888 -13.26 -21.15 8.06
C ARG A 888 -13.94 -22.01 9.11
N VAL A 889 -15.27 -21.93 9.19
CA VAL A 889 -16.09 -22.68 10.13
C VAL A 889 -15.61 -24.15 10.14
N PRO A 890 -15.08 -24.67 11.26
CA PRO A 890 -14.49 -26.00 11.28
C PRO A 890 -15.51 -27.07 10.89
N GLU A 891 -15.07 -28.19 10.32
CA GLU A 891 -15.96 -29.34 10.07
C GLU A 891 -16.69 -29.71 11.37
N ALA A 892 -18.03 -29.80 11.31
CA ALA A 892 -18.85 -29.98 12.50
C ALA A 892 -18.46 -31.25 13.27
N THR A 893 -17.94 -31.10 14.49
CA THR A 893 -17.53 -32.23 15.33
C THR A 893 -18.61 -32.61 16.34
N GLY A 894 -18.50 -33.83 16.88
CA GLY A 894 -19.45 -34.36 17.86
C GLY A 894 -19.30 -33.68 19.22
N ILE A 895 -20.29 -32.84 19.58
CA ILE A 895 -20.40 -32.22 20.89
C ILE A 895 -21.52 -32.87 21.70
N THR A 896 -21.45 -32.76 23.03
CA THR A 896 -22.51 -33.22 23.94
C THR A 896 -23.13 -32.02 24.66
N VAL A 897 -24.45 -31.88 24.56
CA VAL A 897 -25.23 -30.83 25.22
C VAL A 897 -26.33 -31.50 26.05
N GLY A 898 -26.18 -31.48 27.37
CA GLY A 898 -27.05 -32.20 28.29
C GLY A 898 -26.95 -33.72 28.07
N ALA A 899 -28.04 -34.34 27.62
CA ALA A 899 -28.10 -35.77 27.32
C ALA A 899 -28.02 -36.10 25.81
N ALA A 900 -27.93 -35.08 24.94
CA ALA A 900 -27.84 -35.26 23.48
C ALA A 900 -26.39 -35.09 23.00
N THR A 901 -25.99 -35.89 22.01
CA THR A 901 -24.71 -35.77 21.31
C THR A 901 -24.99 -35.64 19.82
N PHE A 902 -24.51 -34.56 19.20
CA PHE A 902 -24.76 -34.23 17.79
C PHE A 902 -23.57 -33.48 17.17
N LEU A 903 -23.52 -33.44 15.84
CA LEU A 903 -22.52 -32.65 15.12
C LEU A 903 -22.92 -31.17 15.15
N SER A 904 -22.01 -30.30 15.58
CA SER A 904 -22.21 -28.85 15.65
C SER A 904 -21.01 -28.10 15.12
N PHE A 905 -21.25 -26.94 14.53
CA PHE A 905 -20.21 -26.00 14.11
C PHE A 905 -19.69 -25.14 15.27
N GLY A 906 -20.39 -25.13 16.43
CA GLY A 906 -19.96 -24.46 17.67
C GLY A 906 -18.86 -25.19 18.45
N THR A 907 -17.96 -25.90 17.77
CA THR A 907 -16.96 -26.81 18.36
C THR A 907 -16.06 -26.12 19.37
N VAL A 908 -15.54 -24.95 18.99
CA VAL A 908 -14.68 -24.07 19.79
C VAL A 908 -15.30 -23.71 21.15
N LEU A 909 -16.62 -23.51 21.23
CA LEU A 909 -17.30 -23.21 22.50
C LEU A 909 -17.38 -24.43 23.42
N SER A 910 -17.40 -25.63 22.84
CA SER A 910 -17.35 -26.89 23.60
C SER A 910 -15.94 -27.20 24.08
N GLU A 911 -14.91 -26.86 23.31
CA GLU A 911 -13.50 -27.00 23.68
C GLU A 911 -13.09 -25.99 24.76
N ARG A 912 -13.40 -24.70 24.55
CA ARG A 912 -13.15 -23.61 25.51
C ARG A 912 -14.17 -23.55 26.66
N ARG A 913 -15.10 -24.51 26.76
CA ARG A 913 -16.18 -24.55 27.78
C ARG A 913 -15.69 -24.30 29.21
N GLN A 914 -14.62 -24.98 29.63
CA GLN A 914 -14.09 -24.85 31.00
C GLN A 914 -13.50 -23.45 31.25
N GLU A 915 -12.80 -22.90 30.26
CA GLU A 915 -12.24 -21.55 30.28
C GLU A 915 -13.37 -20.51 30.38
N LEU A 916 -14.35 -20.57 29.49
CA LEU A 916 -15.49 -19.65 29.42
C LEU A 916 -16.31 -19.66 30.72
N VAL A 917 -16.64 -20.84 31.25
CA VAL A 917 -17.36 -20.95 32.53
C VAL A 917 -16.50 -20.46 33.71
N SER A 918 -15.18 -20.67 33.70
CA SER A 918 -14.28 -20.10 34.71
C SER A 918 -14.16 -18.57 34.65
N ASN A 919 -14.31 -17.99 33.46
CA ASN A 919 -14.41 -16.56 33.21
C ASN A 919 -15.82 -15.98 33.49
N GLY A 920 -16.76 -16.81 33.98
CA GLY A 920 -18.09 -16.40 34.41
C GLY A 920 -19.18 -16.44 33.33
N VAL A 921 -18.92 -17.05 32.17
CA VAL A 921 -19.93 -17.23 31.11
C VAL A 921 -20.89 -18.36 31.48
N ASP A 922 -22.19 -18.12 31.25
CA ASP A 922 -23.24 -19.11 31.45
C ASP A 922 -23.06 -20.37 30.60
N GLU A 923 -22.93 -21.54 31.24
CA GLU A 923 -23.02 -22.83 30.55
C GLU A 923 -24.35 -23.02 29.77
N PRO A 924 -25.52 -22.58 30.27
CA PRO A 924 -26.75 -22.58 29.48
C PRO A 924 -26.70 -21.72 28.20
N LEU A 925 -25.89 -20.64 28.18
CA LEU A 925 -25.72 -19.79 27.00
C LEU A 925 -24.88 -20.51 25.95
N ILE A 926 -23.73 -21.03 26.36
CA ILE A 926 -22.85 -21.89 25.53
C ILE A 926 -23.66 -23.04 24.91
N ASN A 927 -24.43 -23.74 25.74
CA ASN A 927 -25.27 -24.87 25.29
C ASN A 927 -26.32 -24.47 24.24
N LEU A 928 -26.94 -23.29 24.36
CA LEU A 928 -27.97 -22.85 23.42
C LEU A 928 -27.37 -22.38 22.09
N ILE A 929 -26.25 -21.66 22.12
CA ILE A 929 -25.49 -21.27 20.91
C ILE A 929 -25.04 -22.53 20.16
N CYS A 930 -24.48 -23.51 20.86
CA CYS A 930 -24.08 -24.79 20.29
C CYS A 930 -25.24 -25.61 19.67
N ARG A 931 -26.48 -25.49 20.19
CA ARG A 931 -27.68 -26.05 19.54
C ARG A 931 -28.06 -25.28 18.27
N CYS A 932 -28.00 -23.94 18.28
CA CYS A 932 -28.30 -23.14 17.09
C CYS A 932 -27.34 -23.46 15.93
N LEU A 933 -26.07 -23.72 16.26
CA LEU A 933 -25.03 -24.16 15.33
C LEU A 933 -25.00 -25.68 15.03
N ALA A 934 -26.04 -26.43 15.39
CA ALA A 934 -26.12 -27.85 15.03
C ALA A 934 -26.14 -28.06 13.51
N GLN A 935 -25.42 -29.08 13.01
CA GLN A 935 -25.35 -29.39 11.58
C GLN A 935 -26.69 -29.93 11.06
N ASP A 936 -27.30 -30.85 11.81
CA ASP A 936 -28.64 -31.37 11.55
C ASP A 936 -29.69 -30.43 12.18
N PRO A 937 -30.65 -29.88 11.41
CA PRO A 937 -31.67 -28.96 11.91
C PRO A 937 -32.52 -29.53 13.06
N GLN A 938 -32.71 -30.86 13.15
CA GLN A 938 -33.52 -31.48 14.20
C GLN A 938 -32.94 -31.29 15.62
N ASN A 939 -31.68 -30.86 15.73
CA ASN A 939 -31.01 -30.57 17.00
C ASN A 939 -31.03 -29.06 17.35
N ARG A 940 -31.38 -28.20 16.38
CA ARG A 940 -31.60 -26.75 16.59
C ARG A 940 -32.90 -26.56 17.38
N PRO A 941 -33.04 -25.48 18.17
CA PRO A 941 -34.33 -25.08 18.68
C PRO A 941 -35.19 -24.51 17.53
N GLY A 942 -36.51 -24.69 17.58
CA GLY A 942 -37.41 -23.94 16.68
C GLY A 942 -37.41 -22.44 17.00
N LEU A 943 -37.73 -21.55 16.07
CA LEU A 943 -37.64 -20.08 16.31
C LEU A 943 -38.44 -19.61 17.53
N ILE A 944 -39.65 -20.15 17.72
CA ILE A 944 -40.51 -19.85 18.87
C ILE A 944 -39.98 -20.50 20.16
N GLU A 945 -39.38 -21.70 20.08
CA GLU A 945 -38.71 -22.35 21.22
C GLU A 945 -37.50 -21.54 21.68
N LEU A 946 -36.67 -21.10 20.74
CA LEU A 946 -35.49 -20.26 20.97
C LEU A 946 -35.90 -18.94 21.64
N ALA A 947 -36.93 -18.27 21.12
CA ALA A 947 -37.46 -17.04 21.69
C ALA A 947 -37.97 -17.23 23.13
N ALA A 948 -38.67 -18.33 23.43
CA ALA A 948 -39.10 -18.65 24.79
C ALA A 948 -37.90 -18.94 25.73
N LEU A 949 -36.94 -19.76 25.28
CA LEU A 949 -35.74 -20.12 26.04
C LEU A 949 -34.85 -18.91 26.37
N VAL A 950 -34.71 -17.97 25.43
CA VAL A 950 -33.93 -16.75 25.64
C VAL A 950 -34.70 -15.75 26.51
N HIS A 951 -36.01 -15.56 26.26
CA HIS A 951 -36.85 -14.66 27.06
C HIS A 951 -36.92 -15.08 28.53
N GLU A 952 -37.02 -16.39 28.83
CA GLU A 952 -36.93 -16.92 30.19
C GLU A 952 -35.66 -16.45 30.91
N ARG A 953 -34.51 -16.48 30.21
CA ARG A 953 -33.19 -16.10 30.76
C ARG A 953 -33.05 -14.58 30.91
N VAL A 954 -33.71 -13.79 30.07
CA VAL A 954 -33.75 -12.32 30.15
C VAL A 954 -34.64 -11.84 31.30
N VAL A 955 -35.77 -12.50 31.54
CA VAL A 955 -36.73 -12.14 32.62
C VAL A 955 -36.23 -12.62 33.99
N ASN A 956 -35.72 -13.85 34.09
CA ASN A 956 -35.33 -14.46 35.37
C ASN A 956 -33.92 -14.05 35.86
N ARG A 957 -33.34 -12.93 35.38
CA ARG A 957 -32.02 -12.42 35.81
C ARG A 957 -32.09 -11.00 36.40
N ALA A 958 -32.15 -10.94 37.72
CA ALA A 958 -32.19 -9.71 38.50
C ALA A 958 -30.81 -9.01 38.59
N PRO A 959 -30.76 -7.71 38.91
CA PRO A 959 -29.51 -7.00 39.15
C PRO A 959 -28.84 -7.56 40.42
N GLY A 960 -27.65 -8.15 40.26
CA GLY A 960 -26.87 -8.71 41.38
C GLY A 960 -26.82 -10.25 41.45
N ASP A 961 -27.50 -10.97 40.56
CA ASP A 961 -27.42 -12.45 40.48
C ASP A 961 -26.00 -12.97 40.17
N ALA A 962 -25.16 -12.12 39.56
CA ALA A 962 -23.74 -12.37 39.31
C ALA A 962 -22.87 -11.16 39.73
N PRO A 963 -21.66 -11.36 40.26
CA PRO A 963 -20.79 -10.27 40.70
C PRO A 963 -20.43 -9.30 39.56
N GLY A 964 -20.79 -8.02 39.73
CA GLY A 964 -20.52 -6.98 38.74
C GLY A 964 -21.62 -6.80 37.67
N GLU A 965 -22.69 -7.59 37.68
CA GLU A 965 -23.82 -7.47 36.73
C GLU A 965 -24.99 -6.62 37.28
N SER A 966 -24.69 -5.54 38.02
CA SER A 966 -25.71 -4.56 38.39
C SER A 966 -26.08 -3.68 37.18
N ASP A 967 -27.30 -3.12 37.18
CA ASP A 967 -27.76 -2.27 36.08
C ASP A 967 -26.84 -1.07 35.85
N ASP A 968 -26.33 -0.46 36.92
CA ASP A 968 -25.44 0.70 36.82
C ASP A 968 -24.04 0.33 36.35
N ALA A 969 -23.55 -0.88 36.67
CA ALA A 969 -22.30 -1.39 36.12
C ALA A 969 -22.42 -1.69 34.62
N ILE A 970 -23.56 -2.23 34.17
CA ILE A 970 -23.84 -2.49 32.75
C ILE A 970 -24.05 -1.17 31.99
N ARG A 971 -24.76 -0.19 32.58
CA ARG A 971 -24.90 1.16 32.01
C ARG A 971 -23.57 1.90 31.92
N GLN A 972 -22.69 1.77 32.92
CA GLN A 972 -21.36 2.39 32.86
C GLN A 972 -20.50 1.72 31.78
N LEU A 973 -20.48 0.38 31.73
CA LEU A 973 -19.79 -0.38 30.66
C LEU A 973 -20.29 0.04 29.27
N LEU A 974 -21.59 0.21 29.08
CA LEU A 974 -22.13 0.70 27.80
C LEU A 974 -21.76 2.17 27.54
N ARG A 975 -21.70 3.05 28.55
CA ARG A 975 -21.22 4.44 28.39
C ARG A 975 -19.74 4.55 28.05
N ASP A 976 -18.92 3.61 28.52
CA ASP A 976 -17.50 3.51 28.19
C ASP A 976 -17.27 2.96 26.75
N LEU A 977 -18.25 2.25 26.19
CA LEU A 977 -18.15 1.53 24.91
C LEU A 977 -18.94 2.12 23.74
N LEU A 978 -20.03 2.85 24.00
CA LEU A 978 -20.77 3.57 22.98
C LEU A 978 -20.02 4.87 22.68
N LEU A 979 -19.80 5.16 21.39
CA LEU A 979 -19.19 6.40 20.89
C LEU A 979 -20.03 6.90 19.72
N ASN A 980 -20.17 8.21 19.55
CA ASN A 980 -20.82 8.75 18.36
C ASN A 980 -19.91 8.51 17.14
N ALA A 981 -20.39 7.77 16.14
CA ALA A 981 -19.61 7.36 14.98
C ALA A 981 -19.05 8.52 14.13
N ASN A 982 -19.52 9.76 14.35
CA ASN A 982 -19.04 10.96 13.67
C ASN A 982 -17.91 11.70 14.41
N THR A 983 -17.79 11.54 15.73
CA THR A 983 -16.82 12.28 16.56
C THR A 983 -15.77 11.38 17.20
N GLY A 984 -16.08 10.09 17.41
CA GLY A 984 -15.25 9.20 18.22
C GLY A 984 -15.30 9.51 19.72
N GLU A 985 -16.22 10.38 20.15
CA GLU A 985 -16.44 10.76 21.55
C GLU A 985 -17.65 10.00 22.12
N ALA A 986 -17.66 9.75 23.43
CA ALA A 986 -18.81 9.12 24.09
C ALA A 986 -20.08 9.98 23.93
N PRO A 987 -21.27 9.36 23.74
CA PRO A 987 -22.52 10.11 23.60
C PRO A 987 -22.79 10.91 24.87
N VAL A 988 -23.06 12.21 24.70
CA VAL A 988 -23.42 13.12 25.79
C VAL A 988 -24.84 12.74 26.28
N PRO A 989 -25.04 12.48 27.58
CA PRO A 989 -26.32 12.08 28.15
C PRO A 989 -27.32 13.23 28.33
#